data_AF-A0A7J9VUS1-F1
#
_entry.id   AF-A0A7J9VUS1-F1
#
_cell.length_a   1.000
_cell.length_b   1.000
_cell.length_c   1.000
_cell.angle_alpha   90.00
_cell.angle_beta   90.00
_cell.angle_gamma   90.00
#
_symmetry.space_group_name_H-M   'P 1'
#
loop_
_entity.id
_entity.type
_entity.pdbx_description
1 polymer ?
#
loop_
_entity_poly.entity_id
_entity_poly.type
_entity_poly.pdbx_seq_one_letter_code
_entity_poly.pdbx_strand_id
1 'polypeptide(L)'
;MGILLVVVVAVAVWIGVTLSGGDDEGGDLADAEAAAIEHAVGDFAEQNWATFGYGYSQNRHVPFDEITKENVDQMGKVWEVDFVQEDDSIPEGNESYPLYVNGTLYVTTSFNHIFAVDAESGDVKWHFIPSEIGPFKNFGLNVNRGVAFCDGKVFMVTLDMRLISVDAETGELADEVYIYDTVKDAKPEFGYYETMAPVCYQDVVLIGSSGADNGVRGFFMGYNTDLTPAWENPYWTIPPEGQGWRSHGRFHGGGATWMPPAVDPETDTAYFTSSNPSPDFFPELRPGPNPKTNAVIAVDALTGEERWWRQQLPADEWDYDTVQPPQVIEAEVGGEARKIVSIATKQGVWFAYDAETGEPIYERVEVLNRVEHPKLQPGEPVTIWPGAVGGVTYSPASYDPTTNYVINGRIESSATLVQVETAEEVERNRVRGDVDTGLENGFGEAPEDYDGDRGGLTAIDLANGEVAWKFDVDQAVRGGVTTTATGLAFFGGDDGFVRAIDTSTGEELWQFQTGSRIATAPILYEQDGQQYLAIVTGGSPIAQPKSSKLEVFALGGDMEEGEAPERIVPTAEQAPEPEGLGQYFTPGAEPKTVDMLVVGSQGSTNGGMNFNGYSREQLTFSVPQGWSVDVTFKNVSAQIPHSAMVTAKASTEMSQGQQPVFKGAATPDPGQGILSGTQYMNFKATKQGEYALLCAVPGHATAGMWVNFSVTAPDTKPAVSTDQERFVVEPAE
;
A
#
# COMPACT_ATOMS: atom_id res chain seq x y z
N MET A 1 58.70 -14.49 -19.19
CA MET A 1 57.88 -14.23 -20.40
C MET A 1 56.43 -14.48 -19.99
N GLY A 2 55.52 -13.52 -19.84
CA GLY A 2 55.57 -12.08 -20.04
C GLY A 2 54.47 -11.36 -19.22
N ILE A 3 54.80 -10.10 -18.94
CA ILE A 3 54.16 -8.93 -18.29
C ILE A 3 52.68 -8.63 -18.68
N LEU A 4 51.88 -8.13 -17.73
CA LEU A 4 51.10 -6.87 -17.74
C LEU A 4 50.49 -6.65 -16.33
N LEU A 5 50.99 -5.77 -15.44
CA LEU A 5 50.91 -4.31 -15.33
C LEU A 5 49.48 -3.73 -15.41
N VAL A 6 48.89 -3.42 -14.24
CA VAL A 6 47.81 -2.44 -14.08
C VAL A 6 48.36 -1.29 -13.24
N VAL A 7 48.27 -0.09 -13.80
CA VAL A 7 48.71 1.18 -13.23
C VAL A 7 47.50 1.82 -12.56
N VAL A 8 47.57 2.09 -11.26
CA VAL A 8 46.65 3.02 -10.58
C VAL A 8 47.34 4.37 -10.52
N VAL A 9 46.82 5.35 -11.25
CA VAL A 9 47.25 6.75 -11.18
C VAL A 9 46.42 7.44 -10.10
N ALA A 10 47.01 7.68 -8.94
CA ALA A 10 46.46 8.63 -7.97
C ALA A 10 46.85 10.05 -8.40
N VAL A 11 45.86 10.87 -8.75
CA VAL A 11 46.04 12.31 -8.97
C VAL A 11 45.91 12.99 -7.62
N ALA A 12 47.05 13.36 -7.02
CA ALA A 12 47.07 14.24 -5.85
C ALA A 12 46.91 15.69 -6.32
N VAL A 13 45.77 16.32 -6.00
CA VAL A 13 45.61 17.77 -6.11
C VAL A 13 46.25 18.42 -4.88
N TRP A 14 47.36 19.10 -5.12
CA TRP A 14 48.05 19.94 -4.13
C TRP A 14 47.32 21.28 -4.01
N ILE A 15 46.59 21.50 -2.91
CA ILE A 15 46.21 22.85 -2.48
C ILE A 15 47.26 23.31 -1.49
N GLY A 16 48.13 24.21 -1.94
CA GLY A 16 49.13 24.85 -1.10
C GLY A 16 48.49 25.87 -0.18
N VAL A 17 48.36 25.52 1.10
CA VAL A 17 48.15 26.49 2.17
C VAL A 17 49.49 26.70 2.88
N THR A 18 50.06 27.88 2.73
CA THR A 18 51.20 28.32 3.56
C THR A 18 50.69 28.70 4.94
N LEU A 19 50.96 27.87 5.94
CA LEU A 19 50.88 28.24 7.35
C LEU A 19 52.25 28.08 8.01
N SER A 20 52.75 29.19 8.53
CA SER A 20 53.93 29.26 9.38
C SER A 20 53.52 29.10 10.85
N GLY A 21 53.94 27.99 11.45
CA GLY A 21 54.38 27.88 12.85
C GLY A 21 53.33 27.94 13.98
N GLY A 22 53.29 26.88 14.79
CA GLY A 22 52.94 26.94 16.21
C GLY A 22 52.00 25.86 16.73
N ASP A 23 52.61 24.77 17.23
CA ASP A 23 52.26 23.89 18.36
C ASP A 23 50.86 23.26 18.54
N ASP A 24 50.88 21.91 18.58
CA ASP A 24 50.06 20.93 19.34
C ASP A 24 48.63 21.30 19.76
N GLU A 25 47.64 20.77 19.03
CA GLU A 25 46.47 20.07 19.62
C GLU A 25 46.09 18.89 18.70
N GLY A 26 46.34 17.67 19.17
CA GLY A 26 45.83 16.44 18.55
C GLY A 26 44.36 16.22 18.93
N GLY A 27 43.47 17.01 18.34
CA GLY A 27 42.05 16.71 18.22
C GLY A 27 41.84 15.87 16.96
N ASP A 28 41.13 14.76 17.11
CA ASP A 28 41.10 13.65 16.17
C ASP A 28 40.55 14.07 14.80
N LEU A 29 41.22 13.66 13.71
CA LEU A 29 40.68 13.83 12.35
C LEU A 29 39.32 13.14 12.22
N ALA A 30 39.07 12.09 13.02
CA ALA A 30 37.80 11.40 13.12
C ALA A 30 36.70 12.26 13.77
N ASP A 31 37.01 13.10 14.76
CA ASP A 31 36.04 14.01 15.39
C ASP A 31 35.68 15.17 14.45
N ALA A 32 36.65 15.65 13.67
CA ALA A 32 36.41 16.67 12.64
C ALA A 32 35.65 16.12 11.43
N GLU A 33 35.85 14.84 11.08
CA GLU A 33 35.13 14.15 10.00
C GLU A 33 33.72 13.76 10.45
N ALA A 34 33.53 13.30 11.68
CA ALA A 34 32.22 13.07 12.30
C ALA A 34 31.43 14.37 12.45
N ALA A 35 32.06 15.44 12.96
CA ALA A 35 31.42 16.75 13.03
C ALA A 35 31.14 17.33 11.65
N ALA A 36 31.97 17.04 10.62
CA ALA A 36 31.69 17.47 9.24
C ALA A 36 30.57 16.65 8.58
N ILE A 37 30.39 15.38 8.93
CA ILE A 37 29.25 14.56 8.52
C ILE A 37 27.98 15.02 9.24
N GLU A 38 28.05 15.28 10.54
CA GLU A 38 26.95 15.83 11.33
C GLU A 38 26.54 17.23 10.82
N HIS A 39 27.52 18.07 10.44
CA HIS A 39 27.27 19.37 9.81
C HIS A 39 26.80 19.25 8.36
N ALA A 40 27.22 18.25 7.59
CA ALA A 40 26.74 18.04 6.21
C ALA A 40 25.32 17.43 6.17
N VAL A 41 24.97 16.57 7.13
CA VAL A 41 23.61 16.04 7.31
C VAL A 41 22.71 17.13 7.92
N GLY A 42 23.23 17.95 8.83
CA GLY A 42 22.56 19.14 9.37
C GLY A 42 22.29 20.21 8.31
N ASP A 43 23.30 20.64 7.54
CA ASP A 43 23.16 21.64 6.48
C ASP A 43 22.27 21.16 5.31
N PHE A 44 22.26 19.85 5.00
CA PHE A 44 21.36 19.32 3.96
C PHE A 44 19.90 19.27 4.44
N ALA A 45 19.65 18.96 5.72
CA ALA A 45 18.31 18.94 6.32
C ALA A 45 17.76 20.34 6.67
N GLU A 46 18.62 21.31 7.01
CA GLU A 46 18.17 22.65 7.40
C GLU A 46 17.41 23.40 6.27
N GLN A 47 17.65 23.05 5.00
CA GLN A 47 16.95 23.65 3.86
C GLN A 47 16.21 22.65 2.97
N ASN A 48 16.36 21.33 3.17
CA ASN A 48 15.68 20.32 2.35
C ASN A 48 14.76 19.40 3.17
N TRP A 49 13.69 18.93 2.54
CA TRP A 49 12.91 17.79 3.01
C TRP A 49 13.35 16.56 2.21
N ALA A 50 14.53 16.03 2.53
CA ALA A 50 15.22 15.05 1.69
C ALA A 50 14.86 13.57 1.95
N THR A 51 14.02 13.31 2.95
CA THR A 51 13.53 11.97 3.28
C THR A 51 12.06 12.04 3.70
N PHE A 52 11.39 10.88 3.75
CA PHE A 52 9.96 10.77 4.03
C PHE A 52 9.52 11.62 5.23
N GLY A 53 10.27 11.59 6.34
CA GLY A 53 9.92 12.24 7.60
C GLY A 53 10.73 13.49 7.97
N TYR A 54 11.15 14.29 6.98
CA TYR A 54 12.07 15.45 7.09
C TYR A 54 13.52 15.06 7.36
N GLY A 55 13.76 14.32 8.44
CA GLY A 55 15.05 13.74 8.80
C GLY A 55 14.98 12.23 8.99
N TYR A 56 16.14 11.60 9.20
CA TYR A 56 16.23 10.15 9.42
C TYR A 56 15.48 9.67 10.67
N SER A 57 15.32 10.54 11.67
CA SER A 57 14.51 10.29 12.87
C SER A 57 13.01 10.09 12.58
N GLN A 58 12.55 10.51 11.40
CA GLN A 58 11.14 10.59 11.01
C GLN A 58 10.24 11.40 11.96
N ASN A 59 10.82 12.36 12.67
CA ASN A 59 10.06 13.17 13.65
C ASN A 59 9.06 14.16 13.01
N ARG A 60 9.16 14.42 11.69
CA ARG A 60 8.34 15.39 10.94
C ARG A 60 8.20 16.73 11.67
N HIS A 61 9.29 17.23 12.23
CA HIS A 61 9.35 18.53 12.90
C HIS A 61 10.35 19.43 12.18
N VAL A 62 9.90 20.61 11.76
CA VAL A 62 10.77 21.57 11.04
C VAL A 62 11.15 22.76 11.93
N PRO A 63 12.38 23.28 11.80
CA PRO A 63 12.86 24.40 12.60
C PRO A 63 12.34 25.77 12.13
N PHE A 64 11.60 25.82 11.02
CA PHE A 64 11.17 27.05 10.37
C PHE A 64 10.28 27.92 11.26
N ASP A 65 10.49 29.24 11.16
CA ASP A 65 9.89 30.22 12.07
C ASP A 65 9.13 31.38 11.39
N GLU A 66 9.00 31.37 10.06
CA GLU A 66 8.26 32.40 9.33
C GLU A 66 6.74 32.29 9.56
N ILE A 67 6.20 31.08 9.45
CA ILE A 67 4.78 30.80 9.69
C ILE A 67 4.59 30.56 11.20
N THR A 68 3.77 31.42 11.81
CA THR A 68 3.57 31.53 13.26
C THR A 68 2.09 31.54 13.60
N LYS A 69 1.77 31.40 14.89
CA LYS A 69 0.38 31.49 15.37
C LYS A 69 -0.25 32.86 15.08
N GLU A 70 0.57 33.90 14.95
CA GLU A 70 0.14 35.28 14.72
C GLU A 70 -0.16 35.61 13.24
N ASN A 71 0.32 34.79 12.29
CA ASN A 71 0.17 35.07 10.86
C ASN A 71 -0.33 33.88 10.02
N VAL A 72 -0.53 32.70 10.60
CA VAL A 72 -1.03 31.51 9.86
C VAL A 72 -2.38 31.75 9.19
N ASP A 73 -3.18 32.69 9.72
CA ASP A 73 -4.44 33.14 9.12
C ASP A 73 -4.28 33.87 7.76
N GLN A 74 -3.05 34.20 7.38
CA GLN A 74 -2.69 34.82 6.10
C GLN A 74 -2.21 33.80 5.05
N MET A 75 -2.20 32.50 5.37
CA MET A 75 -1.85 31.47 4.40
C MET A 75 -2.92 31.31 3.31
N GLY A 76 -2.46 31.14 2.08
CA GLY A 76 -3.29 30.85 0.92
C GLY A 76 -2.51 30.07 -0.14
N LYS A 77 -3.21 29.56 -1.16
CA LYS A 77 -2.63 28.76 -2.24
C LYS A 77 -1.81 29.64 -3.19
N VAL A 78 -0.59 29.21 -3.52
CA VAL A 78 0.31 29.90 -4.45
C VAL A 78 0.17 29.32 -5.85
N TRP A 79 0.20 28.00 -5.95
CA TRP A 79 0.06 27.26 -7.21
C TRP A 79 -0.42 25.82 -6.93
N GLU A 80 -0.88 25.15 -7.98
CA GLU A 80 -1.20 23.72 -7.97
C GLU A 80 -0.75 23.06 -9.26
N VAL A 81 -0.49 21.75 -9.21
CA VAL A 81 -0.28 20.88 -10.37
C VAL A 81 -1.32 19.77 -10.32
N ASP A 82 -2.05 19.58 -11.40
CA ASP A 82 -3.00 18.48 -11.56
C ASP A 82 -2.38 17.39 -12.43
N PHE A 83 -1.96 16.29 -11.80
CA PHE A 83 -1.23 15.23 -12.48
C PHE A 83 -2.09 14.50 -13.51
N VAL A 84 -3.42 14.48 -13.35
CA VAL A 84 -4.33 13.88 -14.34
C VAL A 84 -4.43 14.77 -15.60
N GLN A 85 -4.22 16.08 -15.47
CA GLN A 85 -4.12 16.98 -16.62
C GLN A 85 -2.77 16.88 -17.32
N GLU A 86 -1.69 16.61 -16.57
CA GLU A 86 -0.36 16.37 -17.13
C GLU A 86 -0.29 15.03 -17.89
N ASP A 87 -0.91 13.97 -17.36
CA ASP A 87 -1.05 12.67 -18.02
C ASP A 87 -2.40 12.00 -17.67
N ASP A 88 -3.26 11.84 -18.69
CA ASP A 88 -4.62 11.30 -18.55
C ASP A 88 -4.68 9.79 -18.29
N SER A 89 -3.53 9.10 -18.33
CA SER A 89 -3.42 7.69 -17.93
C SER A 89 -3.33 7.50 -16.42
N ILE A 90 -3.04 8.56 -15.66
CA ILE A 90 -2.94 8.52 -14.20
C ILE A 90 -4.34 8.37 -13.62
N PRO A 91 -4.64 7.27 -12.90
CA PRO A 91 -5.86 7.19 -12.15
C PRO A 91 -5.83 8.15 -10.97
N GLU A 92 -6.99 8.68 -10.66
CA GLU A 92 -7.19 9.52 -9.49
C GLU A 92 -6.93 8.73 -8.18
N GLY A 93 -6.56 9.44 -7.11
CA GLY A 93 -6.17 8.90 -5.81
C GLY A 93 -4.64 8.89 -5.65
N ASN A 94 -4.15 9.45 -4.55
CA ASN A 94 -2.72 9.66 -4.35
C ASN A 94 -2.31 9.65 -2.86
N GLU A 95 -1.31 8.82 -2.53
CA GLU A 95 -0.74 8.68 -1.19
C GLU A 95 0.74 9.14 -1.13
N SER A 96 1.20 9.93 -2.12
CA SER A 96 2.58 10.40 -2.19
C SER A 96 2.89 11.42 -1.10
N TYR A 97 3.99 11.19 -0.37
CA TYR A 97 4.62 12.18 0.50
C TYR A 97 5.80 12.80 -0.27
N PRO A 98 5.69 14.06 -0.72
CA PRO A 98 6.73 14.67 -1.55
C PRO A 98 8.08 14.77 -0.84
N LEU A 99 9.16 14.79 -1.62
CA LEU A 99 10.46 15.29 -1.18
C LEU A 99 10.69 16.69 -1.73
N TYR A 100 11.36 17.55 -0.97
CA TYR A 100 11.90 18.81 -1.46
C TYR A 100 13.42 18.76 -1.41
N VAL A 101 14.08 18.83 -2.58
CA VAL A 101 15.54 18.84 -2.68
C VAL A 101 15.98 19.86 -3.73
N ASN A 102 16.80 20.83 -3.32
CA ASN A 102 17.43 21.83 -4.19
C ASN A 102 16.43 22.54 -5.14
N GLY A 103 15.32 23.05 -4.60
CA GLY A 103 14.30 23.76 -5.39
C GLY A 103 13.41 22.86 -6.25
N THR A 104 13.43 21.54 -6.03
CA THR A 104 12.61 20.58 -6.77
C THR A 104 11.77 19.74 -5.82
N LEU A 105 10.48 19.64 -6.12
CA LEU A 105 9.55 18.73 -5.47
C LEU A 105 9.47 17.44 -6.27
N TYR A 106 9.73 16.30 -5.63
CA TYR A 106 9.56 14.97 -6.23
C TYR A 106 8.29 14.33 -5.69
N VAL A 107 7.36 13.99 -6.59
CA VAL A 107 6.03 13.48 -6.25
C VAL A 107 5.74 12.22 -7.04
N THR A 108 5.15 11.22 -6.38
CA THR A 108 4.67 10.01 -7.04
C THR A 108 3.16 10.04 -7.26
N THR A 109 2.66 9.18 -8.14
CA THR A 109 1.22 8.96 -8.29
C THR A 109 0.87 7.47 -8.23
N SER A 110 -0.43 7.16 -8.30
CA SER A 110 -0.90 5.81 -8.58
C SER A 110 -0.22 5.23 -9.84
N PHE A 111 0.01 3.92 -9.85
CA PHE A 111 0.84 3.23 -10.85
C PHE A 111 2.27 3.76 -10.98
N ASN A 112 2.85 4.27 -9.89
CA ASN A 112 4.28 4.56 -9.76
C ASN A 112 4.84 5.55 -10.81
N HIS A 113 4.08 6.57 -11.23
CA HIS A 113 4.70 7.67 -11.97
C HIS A 113 5.54 8.52 -11.01
N ILE A 114 6.59 9.19 -11.52
CA ILE A 114 7.38 10.17 -10.77
C ILE A 114 7.36 11.50 -11.52
N PHE A 115 7.04 12.58 -10.81
CA PHE A 115 7.12 13.95 -11.31
C PHE A 115 8.21 14.70 -10.54
N ALA A 116 9.03 15.46 -11.26
CA ALA A 116 9.82 16.54 -10.68
C ALA A 116 9.17 17.87 -11.03
N VAL A 117 8.85 18.65 -10.00
CA VAL A 117 8.14 19.93 -10.11
C VAL A 117 9.04 21.03 -9.57
N ASP A 118 9.14 22.15 -10.28
CA ASP A 118 9.79 23.33 -9.76
C ASP A 118 9.01 23.89 -8.56
N ALA A 119 9.69 24.03 -7.43
CA ALA A 119 9.03 24.42 -6.19
C ALA A 119 8.62 25.91 -6.16
N GLU A 120 9.19 26.76 -7.01
CA GLU A 120 8.79 28.17 -7.09
C GLU A 120 7.60 28.34 -8.03
N SER A 121 7.70 27.80 -9.25
CA SER A 121 6.72 28.07 -10.30
C SER A 121 5.58 27.03 -10.39
N GLY A 122 5.78 25.83 -9.86
CA GLY A 122 4.90 24.69 -10.10
C GLY A 122 5.06 24.06 -11.49
N ASP A 123 6.06 24.47 -12.28
CA ASP A 123 6.29 23.87 -13.60
C ASP A 123 6.82 22.43 -13.47
N VAL A 124 6.23 21.50 -14.20
CA VAL A 124 6.76 20.13 -14.31
C VAL A 124 8.08 20.16 -15.10
N LYS A 125 9.19 19.84 -14.42
CA LYS A 125 10.54 19.76 -15.02
C LYS A 125 10.67 18.52 -15.89
N TRP A 126 10.25 17.39 -15.35
CA TRP A 126 10.20 16.11 -16.05
C TRP A 126 9.17 15.19 -15.41
N HIS A 127 8.75 14.19 -16.19
CA HIS A 127 7.82 13.14 -15.78
C HIS A 127 8.36 11.79 -16.25
N PHE A 128 8.55 10.88 -15.30
CA PHE A 128 8.99 9.51 -15.54
C PHE A 128 7.80 8.55 -15.39
N ILE A 129 7.68 7.63 -16.36
CA ILE A 129 6.70 6.55 -16.36
C ILE A 129 7.47 5.23 -16.43
N PRO A 130 7.31 4.31 -15.47
CA PRO A 130 7.95 3.00 -15.55
C PRO A 130 7.42 2.21 -16.75
N SER A 131 8.28 1.37 -17.33
CA SER A 131 7.87 0.38 -18.33
C SER A 131 6.77 -0.53 -17.74
N GLU A 132 5.77 -0.88 -18.56
CA GLU A 132 4.51 -1.57 -18.19
C GLU A 132 4.49 -2.22 -16.80
N ILE A 133 3.77 -1.62 -15.85
CA ILE A 133 3.46 -2.25 -14.57
C ILE A 133 2.44 -3.33 -14.84
N GLY A 134 2.90 -4.59 -14.82
CA GLY A 134 2.07 -5.74 -15.19
C GLY A 134 0.75 -5.77 -14.43
N PRO A 135 -0.39 -6.14 -15.07
CA PRO A 135 -1.68 -6.21 -14.41
C PRO A 135 -1.74 -7.45 -13.52
N PHE A 136 -1.08 -7.43 -12.37
CA PHE A 136 -1.34 -8.43 -11.35
C PHE A 136 -2.68 -8.10 -10.70
N LYS A 137 -3.69 -8.95 -10.96
CA LYS A 137 -5.09 -8.75 -10.57
C LYS A 137 -5.30 -8.58 -9.06
N ASN A 138 -4.32 -8.99 -8.24
CA ASN A 138 -4.42 -8.99 -6.78
C ASN A 138 -3.47 -7.98 -6.11
N PHE A 139 -3.07 -6.90 -6.80
CA PHE A 139 -2.54 -5.74 -6.08
C PHE A 139 -3.57 -5.30 -5.04
N GLY A 140 -3.18 -5.25 -3.76
CA GLY A 140 -4.07 -4.79 -2.71
C GLY A 140 -4.48 -3.33 -2.92
N LEU A 141 -3.53 -2.47 -3.32
CA LEU A 141 -3.72 -1.05 -3.62
C LEU A 141 -2.77 -0.61 -4.75
N ASN A 142 -3.21 0.30 -5.63
CA ASN A 142 -2.41 0.79 -6.77
C ASN A 142 -1.70 2.13 -6.47
N VAL A 143 -1.22 2.33 -5.24
CA VAL A 143 -0.65 3.59 -4.75
C VAL A 143 0.87 3.53 -4.60
N ASN A 144 1.50 4.70 -4.44
CA ASN A 144 2.90 4.81 -4.04
C ASN A 144 3.07 5.98 -3.06
N ARG A 145 3.88 5.78 -2.01
CA ARG A 145 4.06 6.75 -0.91
C ARG A 145 5.22 7.71 -1.09
N GLY A 146 5.99 7.60 -2.17
CA GLY A 146 7.05 8.55 -2.50
C GLY A 146 8.35 7.88 -2.91
N VAL A 147 9.38 8.70 -3.03
CA VAL A 147 10.73 8.31 -3.45
C VAL A 147 11.74 8.53 -2.32
N ALA A 148 12.94 7.96 -2.48
CA ALA A 148 14.15 8.40 -1.75
C ALA A 148 15.04 9.22 -2.68
N PHE A 149 15.86 10.10 -2.12
CA PHE A 149 16.89 10.83 -2.87
C PHE A 149 18.28 10.47 -2.32
N CYS A 150 19.21 10.07 -3.21
CA CYS A 150 20.64 9.99 -2.89
C CYS A 150 21.49 9.89 -4.17
N ASP A 151 22.76 10.26 -4.08
CA ASP A 151 23.72 10.16 -5.20
C ASP A 151 23.21 10.82 -6.51
N GLY A 152 22.50 11.95 -6.40
CA GLY A 152 21.91 12.66 -7.54
C GLY A 152 20.80 11.90 -8.26
N LYS A 153 20.24 10.86 -7.64
CA LYS A 153 19.16 10.01 -8.18
C LYS A 153 17.97 10.01 -7.24
N VAL A 154 16.79 9.74 -7.80
CA VAL A 154 15.60 9.36 -7.06
C VAL A 154 15.35 7.87 -7.19
N PHE A 155 15.02 7.21 -6.07
CA PHE A 155 14.77 5.78 -6.00
C PHE A 155 13.30 5.53 -5.67
N MET A 156 12.70 4.55 -6.33
CA MET A 156 11.32 4.14 -6.10
C MET A 156 11.22 2.63 -6.15
N VAL A 157 10.35 2.08 -5.30
CA VAL A 157 9.94 0.68 -5.39
C VAL A 157 8.57 0.61 -6.06
N THR A 158 8.42 -0.27 -7.04
CA THR A 158 7.23 -0.33 -7.90
C THR A 158 6.30 -1.48 -7.50
N LEU A 159 5.03 -1.37 -7.89
CA LEU A 159 3.98 -2.38 -7.63
C LEU A 159 4.36 -3.77 -8.15
N ASP A 160 5.11 -3.85 -9.25
CA ASP A 160 5.57 -5.10 -9.87
C ASP A 160 6.93 -5.60 -9.33
N MET A 161 7.33 -5.15 -8.14
CA MET A 161 8.51 -5.59 -7.40
C MET A 161 9.85 -5.26 -8.09
N ARG A 162 9.97 -4.06 -8.67
CA ARG A 162 11.26 -3.49 -9.07
C ARG A 162 11.72 -2.43 -8.09
N LEU A 163 13.03 -2.35 -7.91
CA LEU A 163 13.69 -1.15 -7.41
C LEU A 163 14.27 -0.43 -8.62
N ILE A 164 13.87 0.83 -8.81
CA ILE A 164 14.34 1.67 -9.91
C ILE A 164 15.10 2.87 -9.37
N SER A 165 16.01 3.38 -10.18
CA SER A 165 16.70 4.65 -9.96
C SER A 165 16.58 5.54 -11.19
N VAL A 166 16.24 6.81 -10.98
CA VAL A 166 16.05 7.81 -12.03
C VAL A 166 16.98 8.98 -11.74
N ASP A 167 17.65 9.48 -12.76
CA ASP A 167 18.50 10.67 -12.64
C ASP A 167 17.66 11.88 -12.23
N ALA A 168 18.04 12.54 -11.12
CA ALA A 168 17.19 13.54 -10.49
C ALA A 168 17.09 14.85 -11.30
N GLU A 169 18.08 15.13 -12.17
CA GLU A 169 18.11 16.32 -13.02
C GLU A 169 17.32 16.10 -14.32
N THR A 170 17.48 14.94 -14.95
CA THR A 170 16.97 14.67 -16.30
C THR A 170 15.67 13.87 -16.33
N GLY A 171 15.35 13.10 -15.28
CA GLY A 171 14.23 12.17 -15.27
C GLY A 171 14.46 10.89 -16.09
N GLU A 172 15.67 10.67 -16.62
CA GLU A 172 16.02 9.44 -17.34
C GLU A 172 16.25 8.28 -16.37
N LEU A 173 15.76 7.08 -16.73
CA LEU A 173 16.05 5.85 -16.00
C LEU A 173 17.57 5.62 -15.96
N ALA A 174 18.14 5.60 -14.74
CA ALA A 174 19.54 5.31 -14.54
C ALA A 174 19.78 3.79 -14.48
N ASP A 175 18.99 3.08 -13.69
CA ASP A 175 19.05 1.62 -13.58
C ASP A 175 17.74 1.05 -12.98
N GLU A 176 17.46 -0.23 -13.21
CA GLU A 176 16.37 -0.98 -12.58
C GLU A 176 16.77 -2.44 -12.29
N VAL A 177 16.26 -2.98 -11.18
CA VAL A 177 16.42 -4.40 -10.84
C VAL A 177 15.11 -4.97 -10.34
N TYR A 178 14.82 -6.22 -10.72
CA TYR A 178 13.75 -6.97 -10.08
C TYR A 178 14.19 -7.42 -8.69
N ILE A 179 13.43 -7.07 -7.66
CA ILE A 179 13.75 -7.45 -6.28
C ILE A 179 13.84 -8.97 -6.14
N TYR A 180 13.02 -9.72 -6.89
CA TYR A 180 13.03 -11.18 -6.88
C TYR A 180 14.28 -11.83 -7.50
N ASP A 181 15.16 -11.07 -8.14
CA ASP A 181 16.49 -11.55 -8.52
C ASP A 181 17.41 -11.71 -7.31
N THR A 182 17.18 -10.93 -6.26
CA THR A 182 17.92 -11.02 -4.98
C THR A 182 17.11 -11.76 -3.93
N VAL A 183 15.89 -11.30 -3.65
CA VAL A 183 14.97 -11.91 -2.69
C VAL A 183 14.13 -12.97 -3.38
N LYS A 184 14.64 -14.21 -3.42
CA LYS A 184 13.94 -15.31 -4.13
C LYS A 184 12.50 -15.45 -3.64
N ASP A 185 11.59 -15.66 -4.59
CA ASP A 185 10.14 -15.78 -4.41
C ASP A 185 9.38 -14.46 -4.10
N ALA A 186 10.04 -13.30 -4.02
CA ALA A 186 9.38 -11.99 -3.85
C ALA A 186 8.72 -11.48 -5.15
N LYS A 187 7.80 -12.28 -5.70
CA LYS A 187 7.22 -12.06 -7.04
C LYS A 187 5.76 -11.63 -7.00
N PRO A 188 5.30 -10.81 -7.97
CA PRO A 188 3.89 -10.49 -8.13
C PRO A 188 2.98 -11.72 -8.17
N GLU A 189 3.35 -12.79 -8.89
CA GLU A 189 2.49 -13.98 -8.99
C GLU A 189 2.30 -14.72 -7.66
N PHE A 190 3.11 -14.41 -6.65
CA PHE A 190 3.01 -14.96 -5.30
C PHE A 190 2.34 -14.00 -4.31
N GLY A 191 1.80 -12.88 -4.79
CA GLY A 191 1.08 -11.89 -3.99
C GLY A 191 1.92 -10.72 -3.51
N TYR A 192 3.20 -10.64 -3.88
CA TYR A 192 4.03 -9.48 -3.51
C TYR A 192 3.71 -8.29 -4.39
N TYR A 193 3.68 -7.12 -3.78
CA TYR A 193 3.68 -5.84 -4.45
C TYR A 193 4.35 -4.82 -3.53
N GLU A 194 4.50 -3.57 -3.98
CA GLU A 194 5.16 -2.55 -3.19
C GLU A 194 4.50 -1.17 -3.33
N THR A 195 4.33 -0.49 -2.19
CA THR A 195 3.69 0.83 -2.07
C THR A 195 4.47 1.84 -1.22
N MET A 196 5.50 1.44 -0.48
CA MET A 196 6.28 2.27 0.44
C MET A 196 7.19 3.27 -0.30
N ALA A 197 7.54 4.36 0.41
CA ALA A 197 8.69 5.16 0.04
C ALA A 197 9.97 4.47 0.56
N PRO A 198 11.01 4.26 -0.27
CA PRO A 198 12.31 3.81 0.22
C PRO A 198 12.98 4.89 1.09
N VAL A 199 14.02 4.51 1.84
CA VAL A 199 14.88 5.45 2.57
C VAL A 199 16.33 5.19 2.19
N CYS A 200 17.06 6.22 1.77
CA CYS A 200 18.49 6.10 1.47
C CYS A 200 19.34 6.66 2.61
N TYR A 201 20.20 5.82 3.19
CA TYR A 201 21.07 6.15 4.31
C TYR A 201 22.48 5.62 4.06
N GLN A 202 23.48 6.50 4.07
CA GLN A 202 24.89 6.17 3.79
C GLN A 202 25.06 5.23 2.58
N ASP A 203 24.52 5.65 1.43
CA ASP A 203 24.52 4.90 0.16
C ASP A 203 23.77 3.55 0.16
N VAL A 204 23.03 3.24 1.24
CA VAL A 204 22.14 2.07 1.32
C VAL A 204 20.68 2.50 1.19
N VAL A 205 20.02 2.04 0.13
CA VAL A 205 18.58 2.16 -0.11
C VAL A 205 17.87 1.01 0.61
N LEU A 206 17.13 1.36 1.67
CA LEU A 206 16.35 0.46 2.50
C LEU A 206 14.94 0.30 1.93
N ILE A 207 14.55 -0.95 1.70
CA ILE A 207 13.25 -1.32 1.12
C ILE A 207 12.59 -2.47 1.88
N GLY A 208 11.27 -2.53 1.78
CA GLY A 208 10.43 -3.54 2.41
C GLY A 208 9.61 -4.36 1.41
N SER A 209 8.40 -4.73 1.85
CA SER A 209 7.51 -5.63 1.12
C SER A 209 6.04 -5.36 1.46
N SER A 210 5.13 -5.55 0.50
CA SER A 210 3.67 -5.61 0.73
C SER A 210 3.11 -6.99 0.33
N GLY A 211 1.84 -7.24 0.64
CA GLY A 211 1.13 -8.50 0.32
C GLY A 211 0.91 -9.44 1.51
N ALA A 212 0.92 -8.92 2.74
CA ALA A 212 0.67 -9.73 3.93
C ALA A 212 -0.64 -10.51 3.82
N ASP A 213 -1.70 -9.83 3.39
CA ASP A 213 -3.04 -10.37 3.15
C ASP A 213 -3.08 -11.43 2.04
N ASN A 214 -2.04 -11.50 1.19
CA ASN A 214 -1.89 -12.50 0.13
C ASN A 214 -1.06 -13.73 0.57
N GLY A 215 -0.70 -13.81 1.85
CA GLY A 215 0.08 -14.91 2.41
C GLY A 215 1.58 -14.87 2.07
N VAL A 216 2.11 -13.69 1.71
CA VAL A 216 3.54 -13.54 1.42
C VAL A 216 4.40 -13.70 2.67
N ARG A 217 5.73 -13.83 2.51
CA ARG A 217 6.67 -13.82 3.63
C ARG A 217 7.31 -12.44 3.71
N GLY A 218 6.98 -11.65 4.73
CA GLY A 218 7.56 -10.32 4.88
C GLY A 218 9.09 -10.30 4.99
N PHE A 219 9.71 -9.31 4.36
CA PHE A 219 11.15 -9.10 4.39
C PHE A 219 11.52 -7.62 4.42
N PHE A 220 12.73 -7.32 4.86
CA PHE A 220 13.36 -6.00 4.76
C PHE A 220 14.76 -6.16 4.15
N MET A 221 15.20 -5.25 3.29
CA MET A 221 16.42 -5.41 2.49
C MET A 221 17.12 -4.08 2.23
N GLY A 222 18.46 -4.10 2.19
CA GLY A 222 19.31 -2.99 1.77
C GLY A 222 19.95 -3.23 0.39
N TYR A 223 19.93 -2.20 -0.46
CA TYR A 223 20.62 -2.14 -1.75
C TYR A 223 21.59 -0.97 -1.77
N ASN A 224 22.71 -1.09 -2.47
CA ASN A 224 23.57 0.07 -2.75
C ASN A 224 22.88 0.99 -3.77
N THR A 225 23.36 2.23 -3.91
CA THR A 225 22.85 3.20 -4.92
C THR A 225 23.07 2.79 -6.38
N ASP A 226 23.84 1.72 -6.63
CA ASP A 226 23.99 1.05 -7.93
C ASP A 226 23.07 -0.17 -8.10
N LEU A 227 22.07 -0.31 -7.22
CA LEU A 227 21.08 -1.39 -7.17
C LEU A 227 21.65 -2.80 -6.95
N THR A 228 22.93 -2.92 -6.56
CA THR A 228 23.46 -4.18 -6.08
C THR A 228 23.04 -4.43 -4.62
N PRO A 229 22.89 -5.70 -4.18
CA PRO A 229 22.57 -5.97 -2.77
C PRO A 229 23.66 -5.44 -1.83
N ALA A 230 23.27 -4.58 -0.87
CA ALA A 230 24.17 -4.13 0.19
C ALA A 230 24.25 -5.18 1.31
N TRP A 231 23.14 -5.86 1.58
CA TRP A 231 23.07 -6.94 2.57
C TRP A 231 23.28 -8.30 1.90
N GLU A 232 23.91 -9.24 2.62
CA GLU A 232 24.11 -10.61 2.11
C GLU A 232 22.78 -11.35 1.91
N ASN A 233 21.82 -11.10 2.81
CA ASN A 233 20.49 -11.70 2.78
C ASN A 233 19.44 -10.69 3.25
N PRO A 234 18.20 -10.79 2.78
CA PRO A 234 17.09 -10.03 3.36
C PRO A 234 16.85 -10.45 4.80
N TYR A 235 16.50 -9.47 5.63
CA TYR A 235 15.95 -9.74 6.95
C TYR A 235 14.52 -10.27 6.78
N TRP A 236 14.27 -11.51 7.18
CA TRP A 236 12.93 -12.10 7.14
C TRP A 236 12.21 -11.87 8.46
N THR A 237 11.03 -11.25 8.42
CA THR A 237 10.24 -10.98 9.63
C THR A 237 9.69 -12.26 10.23
N ILE A 238 9.23 -13.20 9.38
CA ILE A 238 8.65 -14.47 9.82
C ILE A 238 9.47 -15.70 9.38
N PRO A 239 9.28 -16.87 10.04
CA PRO A 239 9.99 -18.10 9.68
C PRO A 239 9.81 -18.53 8.22
N PRO A 240 10.63 -19.43 7.67
CA PRO A 240 10.36 -20.06 6.38
C PRO A 240 9.08 -20.91 6.39
N GLU A 241 8.53 -21.21 5.22
CA GLU A 241 7.41 -22.15 5.08
C GLU A 241 7.78 -23.52 5.68
N GLY A 242 6.85 -24.16 6.41
CA GLY A 242 7.09 -25.42 7.10
C GLY A 242 7.87 -25.31 8.41
N GLN A 243 8.24 -24.12 8.87
CA GLN A 243 8.95 -23.89 10.13
C GLN A 243 8.16 -22.99 11.10
N GLY A 244 8.44 -23.12 12.39
CA GLY A 244 7.79 -22.32 13.43
C GLY A 244 6.26 -22.42 13.37
N TRP A 245 5.57 -21.31 13.50
CA TRP A 245 4.10 -21.28 13.39
C TRP A 245 3.60 -21.52 11.96
N ARG A 246 4.45 -21.33 10.94
CA ARG A 246 4.14 -21.59 9.53
C ARG A 246 4.18 -23.07 9.15
N SER A 247 4.41 -23.99 10.10
CA SER A 247 4.30 -25.43 9.86
C SER A 247 2.86 -25.96 9.92
N HIS A 248 1.89 -25.14 10.34
CA HIS A 248 0.51 -25.57 10.58
C HIS A 248 -0.38 -25.63 9.33
N GLY A 249 0.05 -25.05 8.21
CA GLY A 249 -0.73 -24.95 6.97
C GLY A 249 0.10 -24.45 5.82
N ARG A 250 -0.48 -24.45 4.62
CA ARG A 250 0.20 -23.98 3.39
C ARG A 250 0.11 -22.47 3.31
N PHE A 251 1.07 -21.78 2.70
CA PHE A 251 0.95 -20.32 2.43
C PHE A 251 0.69 -19.42 3.65
N HIS A 252 0.82 -19.90 4.90
CA HIS A 252 0.81 -19.02 6.07
C HIS A 252 1.87 -17.95 5.89
N GLY A 253 1.53 -16.68 6.09
CA GLY A 253 2.33 -15.55 5.64
C GLY A 253 2.14 -14.32 6.50
N GLY A 254 2.29 -13.14 5.92
CA GLY A 254 2.19 -11.88 6.64
C GLY A 254 3.54 -11.33 7.10
N GLY A 255 3.49 -10.40 8.06
CA GLY A 255 4.66 -9.69 8.58
C GLY A 255 5.34 -8.82 7.53
N ALA A 256 4.61 -8.36 6.52
CA ALA A 256 5.14 -7.49 5.46
C ALA A 256 5.53 -6.12 6.04
N THR A 257 6.41 -5.40 5.36
CA THR A 257 7.14 -4.22 5.87
C THR A 257 6.89 -3.02 4.96
N TRP A 258 5.63 -2.65 4.82
CA TRP A 258 5.16 -1.79 3.74
C TRP A 258 5.25 -0.28 4.01
N MET A 259 6.03 0.13 5.03
CA MET A 259 6.20 1.54 5.42
C MET A 259 7.67 1.91 5.67
N PRO A 260 8.06 3.20 5.47
CA PRO A 260 9.45 3.65 5.55
C PRO A 260 10.07 3.49 6.95
N PRO A 261 11.35 3.08 7.05
CA PRO A 261 12.07 2.96 8.32
C PRO A 261 12.53 4.32 8.87
N ALA A 262 12.57 4.48 10.19
CA ALA A 262 13.42 5.52 10.80
C ALA A 262 14.85 5.01 10.92
N VAL A 263 15.82 5.91 10.88
CA VAL A 263 17.23 5.60 11.09
C VAL A 263 17.78 6.52 12.18
N ASP A 264 18.48 5.94 13.15
CA ASP A 264 19.28 6.67 14.14
C ASP A 264 20.73 6.73 13.66
N PRO A 265 21.22 7.89 13.18
CA PRO A 265 22.53 7.99 12.57
C PRO A 265 23.68 7.83 13.56
N GLU A 266 23.45 8.02 14.87
CA GLU A 266 24.50 7.85 15.88
C GLU A 266 24.89 6.38 16.09
N THR A 267 23.94 5.49 15.83
CA THR A 267 24.10 4.06 16.09
C THR A 267 24.03 3.22 14.82
N ASP A 268 23.79 3.83 13.66
CA ASP A 268 23.46 3.14 12.40
C ASP A 268 22.28 2.15 12.56
N THR A 269 21.29 2.48 13.42
CA THR A 269 20.12 1.60 13.62
C THR A 269 18.98 2.01 12.71
N ALA A 270 18.49 1.09 11.88
CA ALA A 270 17.19 1.23 11.22
C ALA A 270 16.08 0.59 12.06
N TYR A 271 15.01 1.33 12.30
CA TYR A 271 13.78 0.88 12.93
C TYR A 271 12.69 0.79 11.87
N PHE A 272 12.13 -0.40 11.68
CA PHE A 272 11.02 -0.63 10.76
C PHE A 272 9.95 -1.48 11.43
N THR A 273 8.81 -1.63 10.77
CA THR A 273 7.69 -2.37 11.33
C THR A 273 7.26 -3.52 10.42
N SER A 274 6.57 -4.50 11.01
CA SER A 274 5.99 -5.65 10.32
C SER A 274 4.49 -5.73 10.57
N SER A 275 3.72 -6.09 9.54
CA SER A 275 2.26 -6.13 9.54
C SER A 275 1.65 -7.42 10.11
N ASN A 276 0.34 -7.57 9.92
CA ASN A 276 -0.52 -8.69 10.25
C ASN A 276 0.05 -10.06 9.81
N PRO A 277 -0.25 -11.15 10.56
CA PRO A 277 -0.06 -12.53 10.11
C PRO A 277 -1.22 -13.01 9.20
N SER A 278 -0.92 -13.84 8.20
CA SER A 278 -1.93 -14.41 7.27
C SER A 278 -2.08 -15.94 7.44
N PRO A 279 -3.31 -16.51 7.39
CA PRO A 279 -4.59 -15.86 7.08
C PRO A 279 -5.04 -14.87 8.17
N ASP A 280 -5.67 -13.78 7.77
CA ASP A 280 -5.75 -12.57 8.61
C ASP A 280 -6.72 -12.74 9.78
N PHE A 281 -7.89 -13.31 9.52
CA PHE A 281 -8.96 -13.37 10.51
C PHE A 281 -9.17 -14.77 11.09
N PHE A 282 -8.29 -15.76 10.85
CA PHE A 282 -8.39 -17.13 11.40
C PHE A 282 -7.16 -17.54 12.22
N PRO A 283 -7.00 -17.03 13.46
CA PRO A 283 -5.84 -17.35 14.29
C PRO A 283 -5.72 -18.84 14.64
N GLU A 284 -6.82 -19.62 14.58
CA GLU A 284 -6.79 -21.06 14.81
C GLU A 284 -6.02 -21.86 13.74
N LEU A 285 -5.89 -21.33 12.53
CA LEU A 285 -5.04 -21.91 11.48
C LEU A 285 -3.55 -21.68 11.76
N ARG A 286 -3.22 -20.62 12.50
CA ARG A 286 -1.85 -20.22 12.83
C ARG A 286 -1.67 -20.06 14.35
N PRO A 287 -1.82 -21.14 15.13
CA PRO A 287 -1.89 -21.06 16.58
C PRO A 287 -0.61 -20.49 17.20
N GLY A 288 -0.78 -19.69 18.26
CA GLY A 288 0.30 -19.05 18.99
C GLY A 288 0.46 -17.57 18.64
N PRO A 289 1.53 -16.91 19.14
CA PRO A 289 1.66 -15.46 19.07
C PRO A 289 2.04 -14.92 17.68
N ASN A 290 2.38 -15.80 16.72
CA ASN A 290 2.94 -15.44 15.42
C ASN A 290 4.11 -14.44 15.56
N PRO A 291 5.23 -14.82 16.21
CA PRO A 291 6.29 -13.86 16.54
C PRO A 291 6.77 -13.06 15.34
N LYS A 292 7.05 -11.77 15.56
CA LYS A 292 7.51 -10.79 14.56
C LYS A 292 6.52 -10.48 13.42
N THR A 293 5.23 -10.74 13.64
CA THR A 293 4.16 -9.98 12.99
C THR A 293 3.69 -8.90 13.97
N ASN A 294 3.12 -7.80 13.48
CA ASN A 294 2.69 -6.66 14.31
C ASN A 294 3.76 -6.25 15.31
N ALA A 295 4.95 -5.96 14.77
CA ALA A 295 6.15 -5.73 15.53
C ALA A 295 6.90 -4.50 15.02
N VAL A 296 7.60 -3.82 15.93
CA VAL A 296 8.70 -2.91 15.62
C VAL A 296 10.02 -3.68 15.78
N ILE A 297 10.93 -3.46 14.83
CA ILE A 297 12.17 -4.24 14.67
C ILE A 297 13.31 -3.25 14.44
N ALA A 298 14.40 -3.44 15.18
CA ALA A 298 15.64 -2.71 15.04
C ALA A 298 16.71 -3.59 14.39
N VAL A 299 17.31 -3.11 13.32
CA VAL A 299 18.44 -3.74 12.63
C VAL A 299 19.56 -2.72 12.43
N ASP A 300 20.77 -3.21 12.25
CA ASP A 300 21.84 -2.42 11.67
C ASP A 300 21.49 -2.01 10.23
N ALA A 301 21.48 -0.71 9.94
CA ALA A 301 21.04 -0.17 8.65
C ALA A 301 21.94 -0.59 7.49
N LEU A 302 23.22 -0.85 7.74
CA LEU A 302 24.22 -1.14 6.71
C LEU A 302 24.33 -2.65 6.42
N THR A 303 23.99 -3.50 7.38
CA THR A 303 24.19 -4.96 7.29
C THR A 303 22.92 -5.80 7.42
N GLY A 304 21.85 -5.24 8.00
CA GLY A 304 20.61 -5.96 8.29
C GLY A 304 20.68 -6.85 9.54
N GLU A 305 21.75 -6.77 10.34
CA GLU A 305 21.89 -7.54 11.58
C GLU A 305 20.85 -7.11 12.63
N GLU A 306 20.09 -8.07 13.17
CA GLU A 306 19.08 -7.79 14.20
C GLU A 306 19.69 -7.30 15.51
N ARG A 307 19.16 -6.19 16.02
CA ARG A 307 19.50 -5.68 17.35
C ARG A 307 18.45 -6.13 18.36
N TRP A 308 17.19 -5.78 18.11
CA TRP A 308 16.06 -6.18 18.96
C TRP A 308 14.73 -6.08 18.19
N TRP A 309 13.67 -6.66 18.74
CA TRP A 309 12.30 -6.47 18.27
C TRP A 309 11.29 -6.52 19.41
N ARG A 310 10.12 -5.91 19.21
CA ARG A 310 8.98 -5.95 20.13
C ARG A 310 7.69 -6.12 19.35
N GLN A 311 6.85 -7.06 19.75
CA GLN A 311 5.55 -7.33 19.13
C GLN A 311 4.45 -6.62 19.93
N GLN A 312 3.71 -5.73 19.26
CA GLN A 312 2.65 -4.93 19.85
C GLN A 312 1.33 -5.70 19.97
N LEU A 313 1.07 -6.61 19.02
CA LEU A 313 -0.16 -7.41 18.98
C LEU A 313 0.12 -8.88 18.63
N PRO A 314 0.28 -9.75 19.64
CA PRO A 314 0.43 -11.19 19.40
C PRO A 314 -0.90 -11.83 19.01
N ALA A 315 -0.85 -12.86 18.16
CA ALA A 315 -2.02 -13.66 17.76
C ALA A 315 -3.19 -12.80 17.22
N ASP A 316 -2.86 -11.81 16.39
CA ASP A 316 -3.83 -10.90 15.78
C ASP A 316 -4.93 -11.67 15.03
N GLU A 317 -6.15 -11.13 15.08
CA GLU A 317 -7.38 -11.68 14.48
C GLU A 317 -8.18 -10.58 13.76
N TRP A 318 -7.64 -9.36 13.64
CA TRP A 318 -8.41 -8.18 13.22
C TRP A 318 -7.74 -7.35 12.12
N ASP A 319 -6.62 -7.82 11.56
CA ASP A 319 -5.78 -7.05 10.62
C ASP A 319 -5.26 -5.74 11.25
N TYR A 320 -4.74 -5.85 12.48
CA TYR A 320 -4.27 -4.71 13.25
C TYR A 320 -2.74 -4.59 13.20
N ASP A 321 -2.26 -4.26 12.01
CA ASP A 321 -0.88 -4.00 11.70
C ASP A 321 -0.17 -3.05 12.68
N THR A 322 1.11 -3.30 12.89
CA THR A 322 2.06 -2.26 13.35
C THR A 322 2.73 -1.67 12.12
N VAL A 323 2.25 -0.51 11.66
CA VAL A 323 2.61 0.08 10.36
C VAL A 323 2.72 1.59 10.34
N GLN A 324 2.41 2.29 11.43
CA GLN A 324 2.79 3.69 11.49
C GLN A 324 4.32 3.80 11.25
N PRO A 325 4.80 4.74 10.42
CA PRO A 325 6.23 4.97 10.30
C PRO A 325 6.82 5.24 11.68
N PRO A 326 7.78 4.43 12.18
CA PRO A 326 8.33 4.61 13.51
C PRO A 326 9.10 5.93 13.57
N GLN A 327 9.21 6.52 14.76
CA GLN A 327 10.07 7.68 15.00
C GLN A 327 11.16 7.29 16.01
N VAL A 328 12.39 7.74 15.81
CA VAL A 328 13.45 7.67 16.82
C VAL A 328 13.77 9.08 17.31
N ILE A 329 13.43 9.38 18.55
CA ILE A 329 13.43 10.75 19.08
C ILE A 329 14.11 10.83 20.43
N GLU A 330 14.80 11.94 20.66
CA GLU A 330 15.26 12.34 21.99
C GLU A 330 14.17 13.16 22.68
N ALA A 331 13.77 12.71 23.86
CA ALA A 331 12.65 13.29 24.59
C ALA A 331 12.88 13.29 26.10
N GLU A 332 12.16 14.14 26.82
CA GLU A 332 12.06 14.06 28.26
C GLU A 332 11.05 12.98 28.64
N VAL A 333 11.52 11.94 29.33
CA VAL A 333 10.71 10.77 29.74
C VAL A 333 10.92 10.53 31.23
N GLY A 334 9.86 10.70 32.03
CA GLY A 334 9.95 10.53 33.48
C GLY A 334 10.92 11.51 34.15
N GLY A 335 11.15 12.68 33.55
CA GLY A 335 12.09 13.70 34.05
C GLY A 335 13.56 13.46 33.67
N GLU A 336 13.84 12.52 32.77
CA GLU A 336 15.18 12.22 32.25
C GLU A 336 15.18 12.30 30.72
N ALA A 337 16.24 12.81 30.11
CA ALA A 337 16.42 12.73 28.67
C ALA A 337 16.66 11.28 28.25
N ARG A 338 15.88 10.78 27.28
CA ARG A 338 15.99 9.42 26.74
C ARG A 338 15.78 9.42 25.23
N LYS A 339 16.48 8.54 24.54
CA LYS A 339 16.23 8.24 23.12
C LYS A 339 15.23 7.10 23.02
N ILE A 340 14.11 7.33 22.36
CA ILE A 340 12.99 6.40 22.31
C ILE A 340 12.58 6.09 20.86
N VAL A 341 11.97 4.92 20.68
CA VAL A 341 11.22 4.57 19.47
C VAL A 341 9.73 4.71 19.76
N SER A 342 9.06 5.61 19.05
CA SER A 342 7.62 5.91 19.13
C SER A 342 6.88 5.22 18.00
N ILE A 343 5.77 4.54 18.33
CA ILE A 343 4.99 3.78 17.35
C ILE A 343 3.53 3.59 17.78
N ALA A 344 2.59 3.72 16.85
CA ALA A 344 1.19 3.34 16.99
C ALA A 344 0.80 2.24 15.98
N THR A 345 -0.36 1.64 16.22
CA THR A 345 -0.86 0.47 15.47
C THR A 345 -2.24 0.74 14.89
N LYS A 346 -2.65 -0.04 13.87
CA LYS A 346 -4.02 -0.03 13.32
C LYS A 346 -5.08 -0.24 14.41
N GLN A 347 -4.76 -0.95 15.50
CA GLN A 347 -5.64 -1.10 16.68
C GLN A 347 -6.02 0.24 17.32
N GLY A 348 -5.25 1.31 17.10
CA GLY A 348 -5.50 2.62 17.72
C GLY A 348 -4.79 2.80 19.07
N VAL A 349 -3.71 2.06 19.29
CA VAL A 349 -2.89 2.13 20.51
C VAL A 349 -1.44 2.48 20.19
N TRP A 350 -0.83 3.28 21.05
CA TRP A 350 0.53 3.80 20.97
C TRP A 350 1.46 3.17 22.01
N PHE A 351 2.75 3.12 21.66
CA PHE A 351 3.84 2.54 22.44
C PHE A 351 5.10 3.39 22.32
N ALA A 352 5.94 3.34 23.35
CA ALA A 352 7.31 3.83 23.33
C ALA A 352 8.27 2.79 23.92
N TYR A 353 9.41 2.63 23.27
CA TYR A 353 10.49 1.74 23.70
C TYR A 353 11.79 2.53 23.82
N ASP A 354 12.67 2.11 24.71
CA ASP A 354 14.07 2.56 24.71
C ASP A 354 14.72 2.18 23.37
N ALA A 355 15.37 3.12 22.70
CA ALA A 355 15.86 2.91 21.34
C ALA A 355 17.02 1.90 21.26
N GLU A 356 17.91 1.87 22.26
CA GLU A 356 19.05 0.96 22.28
C GLU A 356 18.63 -0.48 22.60
N THR A 357 17.76 -0.65 23.58
CA THR A 357 17.47 -1.97 24.17
C THR A 357 16.11 -2.57 23.76
N GLY A 358 15.21 -1.73 23.26
CA GLY A 358 13.81 -2.04 23.04
C GLY A 358 13.02 -2.25 24.33
N GLU A 359 13.56 -1.94 25.52
CA GLU A 359 12.79 -2.06 26.76
C GLU A 359 11.54 -1.16 26.73
N PRO A 360 10.36 -1.67 27.11
CA PRO A 360 9.14 -0.87 27.08
C PRO A 360 9.20 0.28 28.08
N ILE A 361 8.85 1.48 27.61
CA ILE A 361 8.70 2.69 28.42
C ILE A 361 7.22 2.95 28.68
N TYR A 362 6.44 3.03 27.60
CA TYR A 362 4.98 3.16 27.65
C TYR A 362 4.38 2.12 26.72
N GLU A 363 3.30 1.48 27.16
CA GLU A 363 2.64 0.45 26.37
C GLU A 363 1.13 0.69 26.34
N ARG A 364 0.57 0.54 25.14
CA ARG A 364 -0.87 0.47 24.89
C ARG A 364 -1.65 1.71 25.34
N VAL A 365 -1.10 2.91 25.10
CA VAL A 365 -1.83 4.17 25.32
C VAL A 365 -2.88 4.33 24.22
N GLU A 366 -4.15 4.50 24.59
CA GLU A 366 -5.25 4.61 23.61
C GLU A 366 -5.23 5.97 22.88
N VAL A 367 -4.98 5.92 21.57
CA VAL A 367 -5.04 7.08 20.68
C VAL A 367 -6.50 7.38 20.33
N LEU A 368 -7.27 6.35 20.04
CA LEU A 368 -8.68 6.48 19.65
C LEU A 368 -9.59 6.73 20.85
N ASN A 369 -10.80 7.23 20.56
CA ASN A 369 -11.87 7.38 21.53
C ASN A 369 -12.59 6.05 21.78
N ARG A 370 -12.60 5.15 20.79
CA ARG A 370 -13.25 3.84 20.89
C ARG A 370 -12.38 2.71 20.37
N VAL A 371 -12.08 1.75 21.24
CA VAL A 371 -11.38 0.50 20.90
C VAL A 371 -12.18 -0.68 21.47
N GLU A 372 -12.88 -1.39 20.60
CA GLU A 372 -13.74 -2.53 20.92
C GLU A 372 -13.63 -3.59 19.83
N HIS A 373 -12.90 -4.67 20.08
CA HIS A 373 -12.67 -5.73 19.10
C HIS A 373 -12.94 -7.10 19.74
N PRO A 374 -14.23 -7.46 19.93
CA PRO A 374 -14.60 -8.79 20.40
C PRO A 374 -14.00 -9.88 19.52
N LYS A 375 -13.80 -11.06 20.11
CA LYS A 375 -13.33 -12.23 19.38
C LYS A 375 -14.30 -12.58 18.25
N LEU A 376 -13.77 -12.87 17.07
CA LEU A 376 -14.58 -13.30 15.94
C LEU A 376 -15.16 -14.70 16.18
N GLN A 377 -16.31 -14.94 15.55
CA GLN A 377 -17.08 -16.17 15.66
C GLN A 377 -17.43 -16.67 14.25
N PRO A 378 -16.97 -17.86 13.85
CA PRO A 378 -17.24 -18.39 12.51
C PRO A 378 -18.73 -18.40 12.17
N GLY A 379 -19.09 -17.83 11.01
CA GLY A 379 -20.46 -17.71 10.50
C GLY A 379 -21.32 -16.61 11.16
N GLU A 380 -20.82 -15.92 12.19
CA GLU A 380 -21.58 -14.88 12.90
C GLU A 380 -21.01 -13.48 12.60
N PRO A 381 -21.87 -12.47 12.40
CA PRO A 381 -21.41 -11.09 12.22
C PRO A 381 -20.89 -10.51 13.54
N VAL A 382 -19.68 -9.95 13.49
CA VAL A 382 -19.02 -9.31 14.64
C VAL A 382 -18.55 -7.90 14.28
N THR A 383 -19.14 -6.89 14.91
CA THR A 383 -18.72 -5.49 14.76
C THR A 383 -17.53 -5.17 15.65
N ILE A 384 -16.52 -4.53 15.07
CA ILE A 384 -15.29 -4.08 15.74
C ILE A 384 -15.03 -2.58 15.54
N TRP A 385 -14.25 -2.00 16.45
CA TRP A 385 -13.77 -0.62 16.48
C TRP A 385 -12.30 -0.60 16.93
N PRO A 386 -11.36 -0.04 16.16
CA PRO A 386 -11.52 0.38 14.77
C PRO A 386 -11.90 -0.79 13.84
N GLY A 387 -12.33 -0.49 12.61
CA GLY A 387 -12.49 -1.53 11.57
C GLY A 387 -11.12 -2.12 11.16
N ALA A 388 -11.10 -3.13 10.28
CA ALA A 388 -9.87 -3.76 9.78
C ALA A 388 -8.91 -2.77 9.08
N VAL A 389 -9.45 -1.71 8.46
CA VAL A 389 -8.63 -0.62 7.89
C VAL A 389 -7.82 0.13 8.97
N GLY A 390 -8.21 0.00 10.24
CA GLY A 390 -7.51 0.53 11.40
C GLY A 390 -7.86 1.97 11.75
N GLY A 391 -7.32 2.42 12.87
CA GLY A 391 -7.45 3.79 13.37
C GLY A 391 -6.15 4.61 13.35
N VAL A 392 -4.99 3.95 13.27
CA VAL A 392 -3.71 4.59 12.93
C VAL A 392 -2.98 3.67 11.94
N THR A 393 -3.05 4.01 10.66
CA THR A 393 -2.51 3.20 9.55
C THR A 393 -1.13 3.72 9.14
N TYR A 394 -0.90 3.99 7.85
CA TYR A 394 0.33 4.60 7.31
C TYR A 394 0.59 6.05 7.75
N SER A 395 -0.34 6.67 8.48
CA SER A 395 -0.29 8.04 9.01
C SER A 395 0.97 8.28 9.84
N PRO A 396 1.98 9.05 9.36
CA PRO A 396 3.10 9.41 10.18
C PRO A 396 2.69 10.33 11.34
N ALA A 397 3.28 10.08 12.51
CA ALA A 397 3.23 10.99 13.63
C ALA A 397 4.20 12.17 13.43
N SER A 398 4.07 13.17 14.28
CA SER A 398 5.06 14.25 14.43
C SER A 398 5.39 14.45 15.91
N TYR A 399 6.63 14.83 16.20
CA TYR A 399 7.08 15.12 17.56
C TYR A 399 7.45 16.60 17.69
N ASP A 400 6.78 17.31 18.59
CA ASP A 400 7.13 18.69 18.94
C ASP A 400 8.03 18.70 20.20
N PRO A 401 9.33 19.02 20.08
CA PRO A 401 10.25 19.08 21.21
C PRO A 401 9.96 20.22 22.18
N THR A 402 9.20 21.24 21.77
CA THR A 402 8.85 22.38 22.66
C THR A 402 7.82 21.96 23.71
N THR A 403 6.81 21.20 23.29
CA THR A 403 5.78 20.63 24.17
C THR A 403 6.14 19.26 24.71
N ASN A 404 7.13 18.59 24.11
CA ASN A 404 7.50 17.20 24.36
C ASN A 404 6.36 16.22 24.00
N TYR A 405 5.56 16.57 22.99
CA TYR A 405 4.38 15.81 22.58
C TYR A 405 4.62 15.06 21.28
N VAL A 406 4.18 13.79 21.24
CA VAL A 406 3.97 13.05 19.99
C VAL A 406 2.51 13.23 19.57
N ILE A 407 2.30 13.74 18.37
CA ILE A 407 0.98 14.00 17.78
C ILE A 407 0.69 12.96 16.71
N ASN A 408 -0.41 12.24 16.88
CA ASN A 408 -0.85 11.16 15.99
C ASN A 408 -2.10 11.57 15.21
N GLY A 409 -2.09 11.38 13.89
CA GLY A 409 -3.31 11.36 13.08
C GLY A 409 -4.11 10.09 13.34
N ARG A 410 -5.42 10.23 13.53
CA ARG A 410 -6.31 9.12 13.88
C ARG A 410 -7.59 9.06 13.07
N ILE A 411 -8.14 7.85 13.00
CA ILE A 411 -9.39 7.50 12.34
C ILE A 411 -10.25 6.71 13.34
N GLU A 412 -11.44 7.22 13.64
CA GLU A 412 -12.48 6.46 14.33
C GLU A 412 -13.29 5.72 13.28
N SER A 413 -12.94 4.45 13.04
CA SER A 413 -13.56 3.59 12.02
C SER A 413 -14.33 2.42 12.62
N SER A 414 -15.19 1.76 11.82
CA SER A 414 -15.81 0.49 12.23
C SER A 414 -16.06 -0.44 11.05
N ALA A 415 -16.00 -1.75 11.33
CA ALA A 415 -16.38 -2.79 10.38
C ALA A 415 -17.12 -3.91 11.10
N THR A 416 -18.08 -4.52 10.40
CA THR A 416 -18.70 -5.80 10.76
C THR A 416 -18.03 -6.89 9.94
N LEU A 417 -17.36 -7.82 10.62
CA LEU A 417 -16.62 -8.93 10.03
C LEU A 417 -17.47 -10.21 10.10
N VAL A 418 -17.51 -10.97 9.02
CA VAL A 418 -18.18 -12.29 8.97
C VAL A 418 -17.15 -13.33 8.56
N GLN A 419 -16.68 -14.12 9.52
CA GLN A 419 -15.80 -15.25 9.25
C GLN A 419 -16.55 -16.34 8.46
N VAL A 420 -15.87 -16.99 7.51
CA VAL A 420 -16.35 -18.24 6.90
C VAL A 420 -16.67 -19.28 7.98
N GLU A 421 -17.64 -20.18 7.75
CA GLU A 421 -18.14 -21.11 8.77
C GLU A 421 -17.07 -21.98 9.45
N THR A 422 -15.97 -22.33 8.75
CA THR A 422 -14.92 -23.21 9.31
C THR A 422 -13.51 -22.86 8.81
N ALA A 423 -12.50 -23.00 9.68
CA ALA A 423 -11.08 -22.93 9.29
C ALA A 423 -10.69 -23.98 8.23
N GLU A 424 -11.28 -25.18 8.25
CA GLU A 424 -11.00 -26.21 7.25
C GLU A 424 -11.40 -25.76 5.84
N GLU A 425 -12.48 -24.99 5.74
CA GLU A 425 -12.90 -24.39 4.47
C GLU A 425 -11.94 -23.32 4.00
N VAL A 426 -11.54 -22.42 4.89
CA VAL A 426 -10.51 -21.40 4.61
C VAL A 426 -9.26 -22.10 4.07
N GLU A 427 -8.64 -23.01 4.83
CA GLU A 427 -7.40 -23.69 4.42
C GLU A 427 -7.50 -24.49 3.11
N ARG A 428 -8.67 -25.07 2.83
CA ARG A 428 -8.93 -25.81 1.59
C ARG A 428 -8.96 -24.88 0.36
N ASN A 429 -9.51 -23.68 0.52
CA ASN A 429 -9.76 -22.75 -0.58
C ASN A 429 -8.59 -21.79 -0.88
N ARG A 430 -7.56 -21.77 -0.03
CA ARG A 430 -6.39 -20.91 -0.18
C ARG A 430 -5.61 -21.17 -1.46
N VAL A 431 -5.27 -20.08 -2.14
CA VAL A 431 -4.45 -20.03 -3.34
C VAL A 431 -3.28 -19.10 -3.07
N ARG A 432 -2.07 -19.51 -3.45
CA ARG A 432 -0.88 -18.67 -3.30
C ARG A 432 -1.06 -17.37 -4.09
N GLY A 433 -0.79 -16.24 -3.45
CA GLY A 433 -0.87 -14.91 -4.06
C GLY A 433 -2.30 -14.35 -4.16
N ASP A 434 -3.30 -15.10 -3.70
CA ASP A 434 -4.66 -14.61 -3.56
C ASP A 434 -4.90 -14.03 -2.17
N VAL A 435 -5.82 -13.06 -2.08
CA VAL A 435 -6.18 -12.44 -0.81
C VAL A 435 -6.82 -13.49 0.11
N ASP A 436 -6.38 -13.52 1.36
CA ASP A 436 -6.61 -14.60 2.32
C ASP A 436 -7.07 -14.06 3.68
N THR A 437 -8.17 -13.31 3.64
CA THR A 437 -8.80 -12.78 4.86
C THR A 437 -9.46 -13.92 5.65
N GLY A 438 -10.09 -14.87 4.95
CA GLY A 438 -10.97 -15.88 5.53
C GLY A 438 -12.37 -15.33 5.87
N LEU A 439 -12.66 -14.06 5.56
CA LEU A 439 -13.99 -13.48 5.74
C LEU A 439 -14.86 -13.69 4.49
N GLU A 440 -16.18 -13.80 4.71
CA GLU A 440 -17.17 -13.83 3.62
C GLU A 440 -17.35 -12.46 2.96
N ASN A 441 -17.06 -11.38 3.69
CA ASN A 441 -17.30 -9.99 3.31
C ASN A 441 -16.00 -9.17 3.17
N GLY A 442 -14.93 -9.76 2.65
CA GLY A 442 -13.68 -9.06 2.34
C GLY A 442 -12.92 -8.63 3.59
N PHE A 443 -12.78 -7.32 3.80
CA PHE A 443 -12.22 -6.71 5.02
C PHE A 443 -13.30 -6.18 5.97
N GLY A 444 -14.56 -6.56 5.74
CA GLY A 444 -15.72 -6.14 6.50
C GLY A 444 -16.57 -5.10 5.80
N GLU A 445 -17.78 -4.93 6.32
CA GLU A 445 -18.75 -3.94 5.86
C GLU A 445 -19.08 -2.95 6.97
N ALA A 446 -19.44 -1.73 6.62
CA ALA A 446 -19.90 -0.75 7.59
C ALA A 446 -21.16 -1.27 8.34
N PRO A 447 -21.25 -1.10 9.67
CA PRO A 447 -22.48 -1.40 10.41
C PRO A 447 -23.68 -0.58 9.91
N GLU A 448 -24.91 -1.08 10.05
CA GLU A 448 -26.14 -0.41 9.54
C GLU A 448 -26.32 1.04 10.03
N ASP A 449 -25.95 1.34 11.27
CA ASP A 449 -26.07 2.68 11.89
C ASP A 449 -24.80 3.53 11.76
N TYR A 450 -23.87 3.14 10.87
CA TYR A 450 -22.59 3.82 10.71
C TYR A 450 -22.72 5.06 9.81
N ASP A 451 -22.29 6.24 10.31
CA ASP A 451 -22.36 7.50 9.59
C ASP A 451 -21.05 7.86 8.84
N GLY A 452 -20.11 6.93 8.75
CA GLY A 452 -18.81 7.10 8.10
C GLY A 452 -17.66 7.34 9.09
N ASP A 453 -16.43 7.19 8.59
CA ASP A 453 -15.21 7.39 9.38
C ASP A 453 -15.10 8.83 9.88
N ARG A 454 -14.72 8.99 11.15
CA ARG A 454 -14.33 10.29 11.71
C ARG A 454 -12.84 10.34 11.92
N GLY A 455 -12.29 11.55 12.08
CA GLY A 455 -10.86 11.73 12.19
C GLY A 455 -10.47 12.68 13.30
N GLY A 456 -9.17 12.91 13.41
CA GLY A 456 -8.64 13.90 14.32
C GLY A 456 -7.17 13.71 14.61
N LEU A 457 -6.70 14.44 15.62
CA LEU A 457 -5.36 14.31 16.17
C LEU A 457 -5.42 13.91 17.64
N THR A 458 -4.38 13.25 18.14
CA THR A 458 -4.16 12.97 19.56
C THR A 458 -2.72 13.25 19.92
N ALA A 459 -2.51 14.13 20.90
CA ALA A 459 -1.19 14.41 21.46
C ALA A 459 -0.97 13.59 22.73
N ILE A 460 0.21 12.99 22.82
CA ILE A 460 0.68 12.22 23.97
C ILE A 460 1.90 12.93 24.54
N ASP A 461 1.87 13.24 25.83
CA ASP A 461 2.99 13.82 26.57
C ASP A 461 4.03 12.74 26.90
N LEU A 462 5.24 12.86 26.35
CA LEU A 462 6.29 11.87 26.60
C LEU A 462 6.84 11.90 28.03
N ALA A 463 6.63 12.99 28.77
CA ALA A 463 7.09 13.10 30.15
C ALA A 463 6.40 12.08 31.07
N ASN A 464 5.16 11.72 30.78
CA ASN A 464 4.34 10.82 31.60
C ASN A 464 3.57 9.73 30.83
N GLY A 465 3.53 9.78 29.50
CA GLY A 465 2.83 8.82 28.64
C GLY A 465 1.32 9.01 28.61
N GLU A 466 0.79 10.16 29.06
CA GLU A 466 -0.63 10.46 29.09
C GLU A 466 -1.07 11.28 27.87
N VAL A 467 -2.34 11.15 27.48
CA VAL A 467 -2.94 11.97 26.43
C VAL A 467 -3.07 13.41 26.94
N ALA A 468 -2.37 14.34 26.28
CA ALA A 468 -2.42 15.77 26.61
C ALA A 468 -3.71 16.42 26.09
N TRP A 469 -4.07 16.15 24.85
CA TRP A 469 -5.30 16.63 24.22
C TRP A 469 -5.71 15.75 23.03
N LYS A 470 -6.98 15.88 22.64
CA LYS A 470 -7.53 15.30 21.42
C LYS A 470 -8.27 16.38 20.64
N PHE A 471 -8.11 16.35 19.33
CA PHE A 471 -8.85 17.17 18.37
C PHE A 471 -9.68 16.23 17.49
N ASP A 472 -10.93 16.55 17.21
CA ASP A 472 -11.87 15.74 16.43
C ASP A 472 -12.34 16.51 15.20
N VAL A 473 -12.42 15.83 14.05
CA VAL A 473 -13.01 16.32 12.80
C VAL A 473 -14.03 15.33 12.23
N ASP A 474 -14.90 15.82 11.36
CA ASP A 474 -16.05 15.05 10.87
C ASP A 474 -15.70 13.94 9.87
N GLN A 475 -14.51 13.95 9.27
CA GLN A 475 -14.02 12.89 8.36
C GLN A 475 -12.59 12.45 8.73
N ALA A 476 -12.18 11.28 8.26
CA ALA A 476 -10.91 10.64 8.61
C ALA A 476 -9.67 11.54 8.38
N VAL A 477 -8.68 11.41 9.27
CA VAL A 477 -7.33 11.97 9.11
C VAL A 477 -6.39 10.80 8.83
N ARG A 478 -6.19 10.48 7.55
CA ARG A 478 -5.40 9.30 7.12
C ARG A 478 -3.92 9.61 6.93
N GLY A 479 -3.61 10.86 6.60
CA GLY A 479 -2.32 11.27 6.08
C GLY A 479 -1.26 11.63 7.11
N GLY A 480 -1.61 11.79 8.38
CA GLY A 480 -0.67 12.19 9.43
C GLY A 480 -0.53 13.71 9.59
N VAL A 481 0.57 14.12 10.23
CA VAL A 481 0.76 15.48 10.73
C VAL A 481 2.24 15.89 10.63
N THR A 482 2.49 17.19 10.52
CA THR A 482 3.84 17.80 10.55
C THR A 482 3.84 19.00 11.49
N THR A 483 4.85 19.15 12.35
CA THR A 483 4.96 20.24 13.32
C THR A 483 6.08 21.23 12.99
N THR A 484 6.00 22.43 13.54
CA THR A 484 6.99 23.50 13.38
C THR A 484 7.54 23.99 14.72
N ALA A 485 8.72 24.60 14.73
CA ALA A 485 9.30 25.25 15.91
C ALA A 485 8.45 26.40 16.49
N THR A 486 7.51 26.95 15.70
CA THR A 486 6.56 27.98 16.13
C THR A 486 5.35 27.43 16.89
N GLY A 487 5.31 26.12 17.11
CA GLY A 487 4.27 25.44 17.86
C GLY A 487 2.99 25.24 17.05
N LEU A 488 3.09 25.14 15.72
CA LEU A 488 1.99 24.77 14.83
C LEU A 488 2.08 23.28 14.45
N ALA A 489 0.92 22.65 14.26
CA ALA A 489 0.80 21.33 13.63
C ALA A 489 -0.09 21.43 12.39
N PHE A 490 0.41 21.00 11.23
CA PHE A 490 -0.31 20.99 9.97
C PHE A 490 -0.72 19.58 9.55
N PHE A 491 -1.94 19.42 9.06
CA PHE A 491 -2.49 18.14 8.60
C PHE A 491 -3.62 18.33 7.59
N GLY A 492 -3.91 17.27 6.83
CA GLY A 492 -5.05 17.21 5.90
C GLY A 492 -6.11 16.20 6.34
N GLY A 493 -7.34 16.38 5.88
CA GLY A 493 -8.45 15.45 6.12
C GLY A 493 -9.19 15.01 4.86
N ASP A 494 -9.92 13.90 4.99
CA ASP A 494 -10.86 13.41 3.97
C ASP A 494 -11.99 14.41 3.66
N ASP A 495 -12.18 15.42 4.52
CA ASP A 495 -13.09 16.55 4.30
C ASP A 495 -12.49 17.67 3.42
N GLY A 496 -11.28 17.48 2.89
CA GLY A 496 -10.64 18.36 1.92
C GLY A 496 -9.99 19.61 2.52
N PHE A 497 -9.94 19.73 3.84
CA PHE A 497 -9.28 20.84 4.51
C PHE A 497 -7.81 20.51 4.81
N VAL A 498 -6.92 21.44 4.48
CA VAL A 498 -5.62 21.59 5.13
C VAL A 498 -5.83 22.44 6.37
N ARG A 499 -5.25 22.06 7.51
CA ARG A 499 -5.45 22.74 8.81
C ARG A 499 -4.14 23.06 9.48
N ALA A 500 -4.17 24.07 10.35
CA ALA A 500 -3.13 24.37 11.31
C ALA A 500 -3.73 24.46 12.73
N ILE A 501 -3.13 23.76 13.68
CA ILE A 501 -3.50 23.80 15.09
C ILE A 501 -2.33 24.22 15.98
N ASP A 502 -2.62 24.76 17.17
CA ASP A 502 -1.63 24.98 18.22
C ASP A 502 -1.25 23.64 18.89
N THR A 503 0.01 23.25 18.79
CA THR A 503 0.57 22.02 19.41
C THR A 503 0.37 21.92 20.91
N SER A 504 0.32 23.05 21.62
CA SER A 504 0.23 23.10 23.09
C SER A 504 -1.20 22.96 23.60
N THR A 505 -2.19 23.42 22.84
CA THR A 505 -3.60 23.47 23.27
C THR A 505 -4.54 22.58 22.44
N GLY A 506 -4.14 22.20 21.23
CA GLY A 506 -5.00 21.53 20.25
C GLY A 506 -6.02 22.47 19.57
N GLU A 507 -5.90 23.79 19.73
CA GLU A 507 -6.81 24.77 19.13
C GLU A 507 -6.56 24.93 17.63
N GLU A 508 -7.62 24.84 16.81
CA GLU A 508 -7.54 25.15 15.37
C GLU A 508 -7.37 26.66 15.17
N LEU A 509 -6.33 27.04 14.44
CA LEU A 509 -5.98 28.43 14.17
C LEU A 509 -6.28 28.83 12.72
N TRP A 510 -6.24 27.86 11.80
CA TRP A 510 -6.46 28.08 10.38
C TRP A 510 -6.91 26.79 9.70
N GLN A 511 -7.72 26.94 8.66
CA GLN A 511 -8.02 25.88 7.70
C GLN A 511 -8.21 26.48 6.30
N PHE A 512 -7.97 25.67 5.28
CA PHE A 512 -8.22 26.01 3.87
C PHE A 512 -8.84 24.82 3.14
N GLN A 513 -9.98 25.02 2.48
CA GLN A 513 -10.64 23.99 1.69
C GLN A 513 -10.06 23.89 0.28
N THR A 514 -9.44 22.76 -0.05
CA THR A 514 -8.84 22.51 -1.38
C THR A 514 -9.86 22.04 -2.41
N GLY A 515 -10.99 21.51 -1.95
CA GLY A 515 -12.00 20.84 -2.76
C GLY A 515 -11.64 19.40 -3.14
N SER A 516 -10.50 18.88 -2.65
CA SER A 516 -10.03 17.52 -2.88
C SER A 516 -9.73 16.82 -1.56
N ARG A 517 -10.16 15.57 -1.42
CA ARG A 517 -9.88 14.76 -0.23
C ARG A 517 -8.37 14.65 0.02
N ILE A 518 -7.93 14.59 1.27
CA ILE A 518 -6.51 14.57 1.61
C ILE A 518 -6.19 13.36 2.47
N ALA A 519 -5.27 12.54 1.98
CA ALA A 519 -4.81 11.31 2.63
C ALA A 519 -3.28 11.31 2.86
N THR A 520 -2.65 12.49 2.86
CA THR A 520 -1.21 12.68 3.07
C THR A 520 -0.95 13.73 4.16
N ALA A 521 0.28 13.81 4.67
CA ALA A 521 0.72 14.89 5.53
C ALA A 521 1.46 15.94 4.71
N PRO A 522 1.33 17.24 5.05
CA PRO A 522 2.10 18.27 4.40
C PRO A 522 3.59 18.12 4.67
N ILE A 523 4.42 18.54 3.72
CA ILE A 523 5.81 18.91 3.96
C ILE A 523 5.91 20.43 4.04
N LEU A 524 6.93 20.92 4.74
CA LEU A 524 7.28 22.34 4.73
C LEU A 524 8.69 22.48 4.19
N TYR A 525 8.94 23.54 3.45
CA TYR A 525 10.26 23.86 2.91
C TYR A 525 10.46 25.37 2.83
N GLU A 526 11.72 25.79 2.73
CA GLU A 526 12.09 27.18 2.50
C GLU A 526 12.76 27.33 1.14
N GLN A 527 12.38 28.37 0.41
CA GLN A 527 13.03 28.74 -0.84
C GLN A 527 13.15 30.26 -0.91
N ASP A 528 14.37 30.74 -1.20
CA ASP A 528 14.70 32.17 -1.28
C ASP A 528 14.25 33.00 -0.05
N GLY A 529 14.26 32.36 1.13
CA GLY A 529 13.88 32.98 2.41
C GLY A 529 12.37 33.09 2.63
N GLN A 530 11.56 32.39 1.84
CA GLN A 530 10.12 32.23 2.02
C GLN A 530 9.79 30.77 2.36
N GLN A 531 8.95 30.55 3.36
CA GLN A 531 8.44 29.27 3.79
C GLN A 531 7.18 28.90 3.01
N TYR A 532 7.11 27.64 2.60
CA TYR A 532 6.02 27.05 1.85
C TYR A 532 5.53 25.76 2.54
N LEU A 533 4.26 25.46 2.36
CA LEU A 533 3.65 24.18 2.69
C LEU A 533 3.23 23.49 1.39
N ALA A 534 3.66 22.26 1.17
CA ALA A 534 3.22 21.43 0.04
C ALA A 534 2.47 20.20 0.52
N ILE A 535 1.36 19.87 -0.14
CA ILE A 535 0.55 18.71 0.19
C ILE A 535 -0.05 18.09 -1.07
N VAL A 536 -0.13 16.76 -1.08
CA VAL A 536 -0.76 16.02 -2.17
C VAL A 536 -2.22 15.77 -1.83
N THR A 537 -3.10 16.21 -2.72
CA THR A 537 -4.56 16.05 -2.60
C THR A 537 -5.07 15.06 -3.65
N GLY A 538 -6.13 14.32 -3.31
CA GLY A 538 -6.60 13.20 -4.14
C GLY A 538 -7.28 12.06 -3.40
N GLY A 539 -7.03 11.97 -2.09
CA GLY A 539 -7.55 10.92 -1.22
C GLY A 539 -6.86 9.56 -1.42
N SER A 540 -7.16 8.64 -0.51
CA SER A 540 -6.75 7.23 -0.61
C SER A 540 -7.67 6.49 -1.60
N PRO A 541 -7.26 5.35 -2.20
CA PRO A 541 -8.11 4.58 -3.12
C PRO A 541 -9.50 4.18 -2.60
N ILE A 542 -9.71 4.24 -1.30
CA ILE A 542 -10.99 3.98 -0.62
C ILE A 542 -11.91 5.20 -0.54
N ALA A 543 -11.44 6.39 -0.89
CA ALA A 543 -12.20 7.64 -0.85
C ALA A 543 -12.54 8.13 -2.26
N GLN A 544 -13.74 8.68 -2.46
CA GLN A 544 -14.32 9.17 -3.72
C GLN A 544 -15.04 10.52 -3.48
N PRO A 545 -15.14 11.44 -4.46
CA PRO A 545 -14.43 11.45 -5.74
C PRO A 545 -12.93 11.63 -5.52
N LYS A 546 -12.14 11.20 -6.49
CA LYS A 546 -10.69 11.21 -6.39
C LYS A 546 -10.14 12.36 -7.23
N SER A 547 -8.94 12.79 -6.89
CA SER A 547 -8.12 13.69 -7.72
C SER A 547 -6.66 13.24 -7.58
N SER A 548 -5.73 13.88 -8.26
CA SER A 548 -4.31 13.67 -8.02
C SER A 548 -3.59 14.98 -8.27
N LYS A 549 -3.43 15.78 -7.21
CA LYS A 549 -2.84 17.11 -7.30
C LYS A 549 -1.74 17.31 -6.27
N LEU A 550 -0.81 18.20 -6.59
CA LEU A 550 0.10 18.83 -5.64
C LEU A 550 -0.36 20.28 -5.44
N GLU A 551 -0.65 20.68 -4.21
CA GLU A 551 -1.04 22.04 -3.87
C GLU A 551 -0.02 22.66 -2.91
N VAL A 552 0.37 23.91 -3.19
CA VAL A 552 1.38 24.65 -2.42
C VAL A 552 0.82 25.95 -1.87
N PHE A 553 1.13 26.23 -0.61
CA PHE A 553 0.62 27.34 0.18
C PHE A 553 1.77 28.15 0.77
N ALA A 554 1.55 29.46 0.92
CA ALA A 554 2.47 30.38 1.59
C ALA A 554 1.69 31.57 2.16
N LEU A 555 2.37 32.41 2.96
CA LEU A 555 1.82 33.67 3.43
C LEU A 555 1.52 34.60 2.25
N GLY A 556 0.31 35.16 2.21
CA GLY A 556 -0.12 36.07 1.14
C GLY A 556 -0.52 35.38 -0.18
N GLY A 557 -0.63 34.04 -0.19
CA GLY A 557 -1.23 33.30 -1.30
C GLY A 557 -2.72 33.58 -1.47
N ASP A 558 -3.31 33.00 -2.52
CA ASP A 558 -4.73 33.13 -2.83
C ASP A 558 -5.60 32.43 -1.77
N MET A 559 -6.60 33.13 -1.28
CA MET A 559 -7.52 32.65 -0.25
C MET A 559 -8.84 32.11 -0.84
N GLU A 560 -8.93 32.01 -2.18
CA GLU A 560 -10.09 31.39 -2.82
C GLU A 560 -10.14 29.88 -2.56
N GLU A 561 -11.13 29.47 -1.77
CA GLU A 561 -11.37 28.08 -1.38
C GLU A 561 -12.20 27.29 -2.39
N GLY A 562 -11.97 25.97 -2.45
CA GLY A 562 -12.78 25.02 -3.20
C GLY A 562 -14.10 24.64 -2.52
N GLU A 563 -14.95 23.88 -3.23
CA GLU A 563 -16.16 23.28 -2.65
C GLU A 563 -15.80 21.98 -1.94
N ALA A 564 -16.23 21.83 -0.68
CA ALA A 564 -15.90 20.64 0.12
C ALA A 564 -16.39 19.33 -0.55
N PRO A 565 -15.58 18.26 -0.53
CA PRO A 565 -15.97 16.98 -1.10
C PRO A 565 -17.19 16.41 -0.36
N GLU A 566 -18.10 15.77 -1.11
CA GLU A 566 -19.26 15.09 -0.52
C GLU A 566 -18.80 14.03 0.49
N ARG A 567 -19.40 14.02 1.69
CA ARG A 567 -19.12 13.00 2.71
C ARG A 567 -19.56 11.63 2.20
N ILE A 568 -18.65 10.67 2.21
CA ILE A 568 -18.98 9.28 1.94
C ILE A 568 -19.60 8.72 3.21
N VAL A 569 -20.91 8.51 3.17
CA VAL A 569 -21.58 7.58 4.09
C VAL A 569 -21.49 6.22 3.41
N PRO A 570 -20.88 5.19 4.01
CA PRO A 570 -20.90 3.85 3.45
C PRO A 570 -22.36 3.39 3.37
N THR A 571 -23.00 3.55 2.22
CA THR A 571 -24.25 2.88 1.93
C THR A 571 -23.93 1.40 1.71
N ALA A 572 -24.76 0.50 2.24
CA ALA A 572 -24.78 -0.90 1.88
C ALA A 572 -25.24 -1.02 0.41
N GLU A 573 -24.41 -0.54 -0.52
CA GLU A 573 -24.72 -0.45 -1.93
C GLU A 573 -24.17 -1.69 -2.62
N GLN A 574 -25.09 -2.44 -3.24
CA GLN A 574 -24.79 -3.60 -4.04
C GLN A 574 -23.68 -3.27 -5.04
N ALA A 575 -22.66 -4.12 -5.10
CA ALA A 575 -21.54 -3.99 -6.03
C ALA A 575 -22.02 -3.62 -7.45
N PRO A 576 -21.41 -2.61 -8.11
CA PRO A 576 -21.84 -2.16 -9.43
C PRO A 576 -21.69 -3.28 -10.48
N GLU A 577 -22.63 -3.34 -11.43
CA GLU A 577 -22.57 -4.27 -12.57
C GLU A 577 -21.42 -3.89 -13.53
N PRO A 578 -20.65 -4.85 -14.06
CA PRO A 578 -19.45 -4.54 -14.83
C PRO A 578 -19.67 -4.35 -16.35
N GLU A 579 -18.80 -3.55 -16.98
CA GLU A 579 -18.87 -3.00 -18.34
C GLU A 579 -18.37 -3.96 -19.48
N GLY A 580 -19.17 -4.16 -20.53
CA GLY A 580 -18.77 -4.74 -21.85
C GLY A 580 -18.54 -6.25 -21.92
N LEU A 581 -18.35 -6.83 -23.13
CA LEU A 581 -18.13 -8.28 -23.32
C LEU A 581 -16.70 -8.76 -23.00
N GLY A 582 -15.69 -7.88 -23.08
CA GLY A 582 -14.28 -8.24 -22.97
C GLY A 582 -13.85 -8.76 -21.60
N GLN A 583 -14.53 -8.35 -20.53
CA GLN A 583 -14.31 -8.85 -19.17
C GLN A 583 -14.60 -10.36 -19.02
N TYR A 584 -15.44 -10.93 -19.90
CA TYR A 584 -15.82 -12.33 -19.83
C TYR A 584 -14.89 -13.24 -20.61
N PHE A 585 -13.99 -12.66 -21.41
CA PHE A 585 -13.17 -13.41 -22.34
C PHE A 585 -11.90 -12.66 -22.72
N THR A 586 -10.79 -13.05 -22.09
CA THR A 586 -9.48 -12.39 -22.18
C THR A 586 -8.42 -13.35 -22.74
N PRO A 587 -7.28 -12.85 -23.25
CA PRO A 587 -6.17 -13.74 -23.57
C PRO A 587 -5.62 -14.38 -22.31
N GLY A 588 -5.28 -15.68 -22.37
CA GLY A 588 -4.63 -16.37 -21.27
C GLY A 588 -3.12 -16.16 -21.28
N ALA A 589 -2.46 -16.46 -20.16
CA ALA A 589 -1.03 -16.20 -19.95
C ALA A 589 -0.08 -16.96 -20.89
N GLU A 590 -0.56 -18.01 -21.56
CA GLU A 590 0.24 -18.84 -22.48
C GLU A 590 -0.24 -18.71 -23.93
N PRO A 591 0.64 -18.89 -24.94
CA PRO A 591 0.23 -18.88 -26.33
C PRO A 591 -0.88 -19.90 -26.60
N LYS A 592 -1.93 -19.45 -27.31
CA LYS A 592 -3.14 -20.25 -27.61
C LYS A 592 -3.93 -20.65 -26.36
N THR A 593 -3.99 -19.76 -25.38
CA THR A 593 -4.89 -19.89 -24.22
C THR A 593 -5.82 -18.69 -24.12
N VAL A 594 -7.01 -18.91 -23.57
CA VAL A 594 -8.00 -17.87 -23.28
C VAL A 594 -8.57 -18.10 -21.90
N ASP A 595 -8.75 -17.01 -21.18
CA ASP A 595 -9.44 -17.01 -19.89
C ASP A 595 -10.89 -16.60 -20.10
N MET A 596 -11.80 -17.34 -19.49
CA MET A 596 -13.25 -17.14 -19.60
C MET A 596 -13.85 -17.01 -18.21
N LEU A 597 -14.60 -15.93 -17.97
CA LEU A 597 -15.37 -15.75 -16.75
C LEU A 597 -16.82 -16.16 -17.00
N VAL A 598 -17.32 -17.09 -16.19
CA VAL A 598 -18.70 -17.59 -16.22
C VAL A 598 -19.37 -17.29 -14.89
N VAL A 599 -20.48 -16.57 -14.91
CA VAL A 599 -21.16 -16.11 -13.70
C VAL A 599 -22.54 -16.72 -13.61
N GLY A 600 -22.73 -17.62 -12.64
CA GLY A 600 -23.99 -18.31 -12.36
C GLY A 600 -25.07 -17.39 -11.79
N SER A 601 -24.72 -16.58 -10.81
CA SER A 601 -25.54 -15.50 -10.24
C SER A 601 -24.65 -14.40 -9.64
N GLN A 602 -25.10 -13.15 -9.65
CA GLN A 602 -24.47 -12.01 -8.97
C GLN A 602 -25.20 -11.59 -7.67
N GLY A 603 -26.33 -12.23 -7.34
CA GLY A 603 -27.06 -11.96 -6.09
C GLY A 603 -28.16 -12.98 -5.79
N SER A 604 -28.99 -12.70 -4.77
CA SER A 604 -30.03 -13.61 -4.25
C SER A 604 -31.18 -13.93 -5.22
N THR A 605 -31.31 -13.17 -6.29
CA THR A 605 -32.18 -13.48 -7.42
C THR A 605 -31.45 -14.40 -8.40
N ASN A 606 -32.16 -15.33 -9.05
CA ASN A 606 -31.58 -16.22 -10.05
C ASN A 606 -31.09 -15.42 -11.28
N GLY A 607 -29.93 -14.78 -11.22
CA GLY A 607 -29.49 -13.80 -12.22
C GLY A 607 -27.98 -13.69 -12.31
N GLY A 608 -27.37 -14.50 -13.18
CA GLY A 608 -25.97 -14.36 -13.58
C GLY A 608 -25.83 -13.78 -14.97
N MET A 609 -24.91 -12.84 -15.16
CA MET A 609 -24.66 -12.09 -16.40
C MET A 609 -24.62 -12.96 -17.67
N ASN A 610 -23.81 -14.03 -17.73
CA ASN A 610 -23.68 -14.84 -18.95
C ASN A 610 -24.39 -16.20 -18.91
N PHE A 611 -25.24 -16.43 -17.92
CA PHE A 611 -26.11 -17.61 -17.88
C PHE A 611 -27.60 -17.26 -17.90
N ASN A 612 -28.00 -16.11 -17.33
CA ASN A 612 -29.36 -15.60 -17.37
C ASN A 612 -29.49 -14.24 -18.08
N GLY A 613 -28.44 -13.40 -18.09
CA GLY A 613 -28.40 -12.13 -18.84
C GLY A 613 -28.24 -12.30 -20.36
N TYR A 614 -27.55 -13.36 -20.79
CA TYR A 614 -27.47 -13.78 -22.20
C TYR A 614 -27.92 -15.24 -22.41
N SER A 615 -29.04 -15.60 -21.82
CA SER A 615 -29.62 -16.95 -21.89
C SER A 615 -29.99 -17.40 -23.32
N ARG A 616 -30.17 -18.71 -23.55
CA ARG A 616 -30.79 -19.26 -24.78
C ARG A 616 -30.12 -18.79 -26.09
N GLU A 617 -28.82 -19.02 -26.22
CA GLU A 617 -28.01 -18.69 -27.41
C GLU A 617 -27.67 -17.21 -27.62
N GLN A 618 -28.04 -16.31 -26.70
CA GLN A 618 -27.84 -14.86 -26.88
C GLN A 618 -26.36 -14.41 -26.80
N LEU A 619 -25.47 -15.25 -26.26
CA LEU A 619 -24.02 -15.05 -26.23
C LEU A 619 -23.31 -16.27 -26.83
N THR A 620 -22.23 -16.01 -27.56
CA THR A 620 -21.38 -17.03 -28.17
C THR A 620 -19.93 -16.79 -27.83
N PHE A 621 -19.31 -17.73 -27.13
CA PHE A 621 -17.86 -17.83 -27.00
C PHE A 621 -17.30 -18.63 -28.19
N SER A 622 -16.29 -18.11 -28.88
CA SER A 622 -15.63 -18.74 -30.02
C SER A 622 -14.17 -18.96 -29.70
N VAL A 623 -13.70 -20.21 -29.76
CA VAL A 623 -12.32 -20.60 -29.46
C VAL A 623 -11.74 -21.38 -30.64
N PRO A 624 -10.55 -21.04 -31.15
CA PRO A 624 -9.97 -21.79 -32.26
C PRO A 624 -9.57 -23.20 -31.83
N GLN A 625 -9.72 -24.17 -32.73
CA GLN A 625 -9.36 -25.55 -32.44
C GLN A 625 -7.89 -25.67 -32.02
N GLY A 626 -7.66 -26.34 -30.90
CA GLY A 626 -6.34 -26.59 -30.34
C GLY A 626 -5.91 -25.60 -29.26
N TRP A 627 -6.73 -24.59 -28.97
CA TRP A 627 -6.53 -23.68 -27.84
C TRP A 627 -6.96 -24.30 -26.51
N SER A 628 -6.31 -23.88 -25.42
CA SER A 628 -6.76 -24.16 -24.06
C SER A 628 -7.72 -23.06 -23.61
N VAL A 629 -8.71 -23.45 -22.80
CA VAL A 629 -9.72 -22.56 -22.24
C VAL A 629 -9.70 -22.75 -20.74
N ASP A 630 -9.33 -21.69 -20.04
CA ASP A 630 -9.32 -21.60 -18.58
C ASP A 630 -10.58 -20.87 -18.16
N VAL A 631 -11.45 -21.56 -17.43
CA VAL A 631 -12.75 -21.02 -17.05
C VAL A 631 -12.79 -20.80 -15.55
N THR A 632 -13.02 -19.56 -15.17
CA THR A 632 -13.40 -19.15 -13.81
C THR A 632 -14.91 -19.11 -13.74
N PHE A 633 -15.53 -20.00 -12.96
CA PHE A 633 -16.95 -20.00 -12.70
C PHE A 633 -17.25 -19.38 -11.33
N LYS A 634 -18.04 -18.31 -11.26
CA LYS A 634 -18.44 -17.62 -10.02
C LYS A 634 -19.94 -17.73 -9.79
N ASN A 635 -20.36 -18.02 -8.56
CA ASN A 635 -21.75 -17.91 -8.15
C ASN A 635 -21.87 -17.09 -6.86
N VAL A 636 -22.84 -16.18 -6.78
CA VAL A 636 -23.11 -15.32 -5.62
C VAL A 636 -24.59 -15.39 -5.22
N SER A 637 -25.25 -16.52 -5.50
CA SER A 637 -26.71 -16.63 -5.29
C SER A 637 -27.11 -16.75 -3.82
N ALA A 638 -26.28 -17.39 -2.99
CA ALA A 638 -26.60 -17.80 -1.61
C ALA A 638 -27.85 -18.71 -1.45
N GLN A 639 -28.69 -18.88 -2.47
CA GLN A 639 -29.96 -19.62 -2.41
C GLN A 639 -30.11 -20.68 -3.52
N ILE A 640 -29.53 -20.44 -4.69
CA ILE A 640 -29.69 -21.29 -5.87
C ILE A 640 -28.31 -21.77 -6.32
N PRO A 641 -28.04 -23.09 -6.35
CA PRO A 641 -26.74 -23.59 -6.72
C PRO A 641 -26.58 -23.57 -8.24
N HIS A 642 -25.39 -23.19 -8.70
CA HIS A 642 -25.09 -23.14 -10.13
C HIS A 642 -23.77 -23.85 -10.44
N SER A 643 -23.61 -24.27 -11.69
CA SER A 643 -22.42 -24.94 -12.21
C SER A 643 -22.18 -24.54 -13.66
N ALA A 644 -21.05 -24.96 -14.24
CA ALA A 644 -20.79 -24.81 -15.66
C ALA A 644 -20.30 -26.12 -16.27
N MET A 645 -20.77 -26.42 -17.49
CA MET A 645 -20.34 -27.57 -18.28
C MET A 645 -20.48 -27.27 -19.78
N VAL A 646 -19.48 -27.68 -20.58
CA VAL A 646 -19.57 -27.64 -22.06
C VAL A 646 -20.10 -28.96 -22.59
N THR A 647 -21.27 -28.95 -23.24
CA THR A 647 -21.96 -30.14 -23.76
C THR A 647 -22.29 -30.04 -25.25
N ALA A 648 -22.77 -31.14 -25.84
CA ALA A 648 -23.25 -31.12 -27.21
C ALA A 648 -24.57 -30.32 -27.33
N LYS A 649 -24.72 -29.51 -28.39
CA LYS A 649 -25.85 -28.57 -28.60
C LYS A 649 -27.22 -29.22 -28.91
N ALA A 650 -27.43 -30.52 -28.71
CA ALA A 650 -28.67 -31.20 -29.14
C ALA A 650 -29.93 -30.67 -28.41
N SER A 651 -30.81 -29.97 -29.14
CA SER A 651 -32.01 -29.33 -28.62
C SER A 651 -33.19 -30.30 -28.51
N THR A 652 -33.59 -30.63 -27.27
CA THR A 652 -34.97 -30.85 -26.74
C THR A 652 -34.91 -31.51 -25.35
N GLU A 653 -33.79 -32.14 -24.99
CA GLU A 653 -33.52 -32.69 -23.65
C GLU A 653 -32.11 -32.28 -23.18
N MET A 654 -31.91 -31.00 -22.82
CA MET A 654 -30.75 -30.56 -22.02
C MET A 654 -30.90 -31.07 -20.58
N SER A 655 -31.12 -32.38 -20.45
CA SER A 655 -31.53 -33.11 -19.26
C SER A 655 -30.32 -33.58 -18.45
N GLN A 656 -30.59 -33.93 -17.19
CA GLN A 656 -29.63 -34.41 -16.19
C GLN A 656 -28.77 -35.58 -16.72
N GLY A 657 -27.48 -35.59 -16.36
CA GLY A 657 -26.57 -36.72 -16.65
C GLY A 657 -25.73 -36.57 -17.93
N GLN A 658 -25.75 -35.40 -18.57
CA GLN A 658 -24.82 -35.08 -19.66
C GLN A 658 -23.38 -35.10 -19.16
N GLN A 659 -22.47 -35.53 -20.05
CA GLN A 659 -21.04 -35.55 -19.82
C GLN A 659 -20.40 -34.40 -20.60
N PRO A 660 -19.32 -33.79 -20.09
CA PRO A 660 -18.63 -32.72 -20.81
C PRO A 660 -18.03 -33.26 -22.13
N VAL A 661 -18.13 -32.46 -23.19
CA VAL A 661 -17.61 -32.84 -24.52
C VAL A 661 -16.09 -32.88 -24.55
N PHE A 662 -15.44 -31.99 -23.79
CA PHE A 662 -14.00 -31.98 -23.63
C PHE A 662 -13.64 -32.45 -22.22
N LYS A 663 -12.55 -33.21 -22.11
CA LYS A 663 -12.03 -33.60 -20.80
C LYS A 663 -11.66 -32.34 -20.02
N GLY A 664 -12.24 -32.19 -18.82
CA GLY A 664 -12.03 -31.03 -17.96
C GLY A 664 -13.02 -29.87 -18.18
N ALA A 665 -13.95 -29.97 -19.14
CA ALA A 665 -14.92 -28.91 -19.43
C ALA A 665 -16.18 -28.97 -18.55
N ALA A 666 -16.00 -29.22 -17.25
CA ALA A 666 -17.05 -29.13 -16.25
C ALA A 666 -16.46 -28.69 -14.92
N THR A 667 -17.21 -27.87 -14.18
CA THR A 667 -16.87 -27.59 -12.78
C THR A 667 -17.05 -28.84 -11.91
N PRO A 668 -16.43 -28.92 -10.72
CA PRO A 668 -16.63 -30.04 -9.80
C PRO A 668 -18.11 -30.26 -9.44
N ASP A 669 -18.54 -31.52 -9.45
CA ASP A 669 -19.91 -31.95 -9.17
C ASP A 669 -20.99 -31.11 -9.89
N PRO A 670 -20.96 -31.07 -11.23
CA PRO A 670 -21.72 -30.09 -11.99
C PRO A 670 -23.24 -30.31 -11.92
N GLY A 671 -23.69 -31.50 -11.52
CA GLY A 671 -25.10 -31.78 -11.23
C GLY A 671 -25.59 -31.25 -9.87
N GLN A 672 -24.69 -30.92 -8.95
CA GLN A 672 -25.01 -30.29 -7.65
C GLN A 672 -24.78 -28.77 -7.71
N GLY A 673 -23.66 -28.34 -8.30
CA GLY A 673 -23.27 -26.93 -8.33
C GLY A 673 -22.87 -26.38 -6.96
N ILE A 674 -22.60 -25.08 -6.90
CA ILE A 674 -22.25 -24.34 -5.69
C ILE A 674 -23.25 -23.22 -5.44
N LEU A 675 -23.63 -22.96 -4.19
CA LEU A 675 -24.55 -21.88 -3.79
C LEU A 675 -23.88 -20.49 -3.84
N SER A 676 -22.60 -20.46 -3.46
CA SER A 676 -21.74 -19.29 -3.49
C SER A 676 -20.29 -19.74 -3.73
N GLY A 677 -19.43 -18.82 -4.19
CA GLY A 677 -18.01 -19.05 -4.37
C GLY A 677 -17.58 -19.22 -5.82
N THR A 678 -16.33 -19.66 -6.00
CA THR A 678 -15.68 -19.78 -7.30
C THR A 678 -15.22 -21.21 -7.53
N GLN A 679 -15.46 -21.74 -8.73
CA GLN A 679 -14.93 -23.01 -9.21
C GLN A 679 -14.17 -22.79 -10.50
N TYR A 680 -13.22 -23.67 -10.77
CA TYR A 680 -12.39 -23.59 -11.96
C TYR A 680 -12.59 -24.83 -12.83
N MET A 681 -12.55 -24.64 -14.14
CA MET A 681 -12.47 -25.74 -15.09
C MET A 681 -11.54 -25.37 -16.25
N ASN A 682 -10.67 -26.29 -16.65
CA ASN A 682 -9.76 -26.10 -17.77
C ASN A 682 -9.98 -27.22 -18.79
N PHE A 683 -9.99 -26.86 -20.07
CA PHE A 683 -10.07 -27.85 -21.14
C PHE A 683 -9.42 -27.37 -22.43
N LYS A 684 -9.13 -28.34 -23.31
CA LYS A 684 -8.62 -28.06 -24.65
C LYS A 684 -9.73 -28.20 -25.69
N ALA A 685 -9.90 -27.19 -26.52
CA ALA A 685 -10.88 -27.16 -27.62
C ALA A 685 -10.41 -28.04 -28.80
N THR A 686 -10.45 -29.37 -28.64
CA THR A 686 -9.77 -30.29 -29.58
C THR A 686 -10.56 -30.60 -30.85
N LYS A 687 -11.85 -30.28 -30.92
CA LYS A 687 -12.75 -30.66 -32.01
C LYS A 687 -13.63 -29.47 -32.40
N GLN A 688 -13.62 -29.12 -33.70
CA GLN A 688 -14.51 -28.09 -34.26
C GLN A 688 -15.98 -28.48 -34.12
N GLY A 689 -16.82 -27.48 -33.88
CA GLY A 689 -18.27 -27.66 -33.81
C GLY A 689 -18.95 -26.62 -32.93
N GLU A 690 -20.28 -26.72 -32.90
CA GLU A 690 -21.15 -25.91 -32.05
C GLU A 690 -21.57 -26.71 -30.81
N TYR A 691 -21.41 -26.09 -29.65
CA TYR A 691 -21.63 -26.65 -28.33
C TYR A 691 -22.47 -25.70 -27.49
N ALA A 692 -22.93 -26.18 -26.33
CA ALA A 692 -23.56 -25.35 -25.32
C ALA A 692 -22.64 -25.29 -24.09
N LEU A 693 -22.43 -24.10 -23.55
CA LEU A 693 -21.95 -23.93 -22.18
C LEU A 693 -23.19 -23.72 -21.30
N LEU A 694 -23.49 -24.68 -20.42
CA LEU A 694 -24.74 -24.75 -19.66
C LEU A 694 -24.50 -24.90 -18.16
N CYS A 695 -25.51 -24.55 -17.36
CA CYS A 695 -25.59 -24.95 -15.96
C CYS A 695 -26.20 -26.36 -15.86
N ALA A 696 -25.42 -27.30 -15.34
CA ALA A 696 -25.78 -28.72 -15.29
C ALA A 696 -26.62 -29.10 -14.05
N VAL A 697 -26.88 -28.14 -13.16
CA VAL A 697 -27.83 -28.31 -12.05
C VAL A 697 -29.22 -28.65 -12.61
N PRO A 698 -29.89 -29.70 -12.08
CA PRO A 698 -31.26 -30.09 -12.40
C PRO A 698 -32.23 -28.97 -12.73
N GLY A 699 -32.70 -28.92 -13.99
CA GLY A 699 -33.73 -27.98 -14.44
C GLY A 699 -33.22 -26.61 -14.90
N HIS A 700 -31.95 -26.25 -14.64
CA HIS A 700 -31.41 -24.93 -14.95
C HIS A 700 -31.22 -24.72 -16.46
N ALA A 701 -30.60 -25.68 -17.15
CA ALA A 701 -30.49 -25.63 -18.61
C ALA A 701 -31.87 -25.58 -19.30
N THR A 702 -32.87 -26.30 -18.76
CA THR A 702 -34.26 -26.25 -19.26
C THR A 702 -34.94 -24.90 -19.02
N ALA A 703 -34.59 -24.22 -17.92
CA ALA A 703 -35.04 -22.84 -17.65
C ALA A 703 -34.41 -21.81 -18.60
N GLY A 704 -33.36 -22.19 -19.34
CA GLY A 704 -32.67 -21.34 -20.31
C GLY A 704 -31.23 -21.00 -19.93
N MET A 705 -30.70 -21.58 -18.85
CA MET A 705 -29.41 -21.22 -18.28
C MET A 705 -28.22 -21.82 -19.06
N TRP A 706 -27.98 -21.28 -20.26
CA TRP A 706 -26.92 -21.70 -21.16
C TRP A 706 -26.66 -20.68 -22.29
N VAL A 707 -25.45 -20.75 -22.84
CA VAL A 707 -24.94 -19.94 -23.95
C VAL A 707 -24.29 -20.82 -25.03
N ASN A 708 -23.98 -20.24 -26.18
CA ASN A 708 -23.25 -20.94 -27.23
C ASN A 708 -21.75 -20.98 -26.91
N PHE A 709 -21.15 -22.13 -27.20
CA PHE A 709 -19.70 -22.29 -27.23
C PHE A 709 -19.33 -22.90 -28.58
N SER A 710 -18.52 -22.21 -29.38
CA SER A 710 -18.10 -22.64 -30.71
C SER A 710 -16.62 -22.91 -30.72
N VAL A 711 -16.23 -24.07 -31.28
CA VAL A 711 -14.84 -24.34 -31.63
C VAL A 711 -14.65 -24.11 -33.12
N THR A 712 -13.91 -23.05 -33.44
CA THR A 712 -13.70 -22.54 -34.79
C THR A 712 -12.44 -23.13 -35.44
N ALA A 713 -12.19 -22.79 -36.71
CA ALA A 713 -10.99 -23.25 -37.42
C ALA A 713 -9.70 -22.76 -36.72
N PRO A 714 -8.60 -23.56 -36.72
CA PRO A 714 -7.38 -23.25 -35.96
C PRO A 714 -6.71 -21.90 -36.26
N ASP A 715 -6.99 -21.33 -37.43
CA ASP A 715 -6.46 -20.07 -37.98
C ASP A 715 -7.33 -18.84 -37.66
N THR A 716 -8.41 -19.02 -36.89
CA THR A 716 -9.26 -17.92 -36.41
C THR A 716 -8.74 -17.34 -35.09
N LYS A 717 -9.24 -16.15 -34.72
CA LYS A 717 -9.00 -15.54 -33.40
C LYS A 717 -10.13 -15.91 -32.44
N PRO A 718 -9.84 -16.11 -31.14
CA PRO A 718 -10.90 -16.26 -30.15
C PRO A 718 -11.75 -14.99 -30.08
N ALA A 719 -13.05 -15.14 -29.85
CA ALA A 719 -13.96 -14.02 -29.71
C ALA A 719 -15.14 -14.35 -28.79
N VAL A 720 -15.76 -13.31 -28.23
CA VAL A 720 -17.07 -13.40 -27.57
C VAL A 720 -18.03 -12.44 -28.29
N SER A 721 -19.26 -12.89 -28.56
CA SER A 721 -20.22 -12.08 -29.32
C SER A 721 -21.67 -12.33 -28.95
N THR A 722 -22.48 -11.29 -29.11
CA THR A 722 -23.95 -11.31 -29.10
C THR A 722 -24.46 -10.91 -30.49
N ASP A 723 -25.78 -10.76 -30.64
CA ASP A 723 -26.37 -10.19 -31.86
C ASP A 723 -26.03 -8.70 -32.07
N GLN A 724 -25.51 -8.01 -31.04
CA GLN A 724 -25.28 -6.56 -31.03
C GLN A 724 -23.80 -6.17 -30.96
N GLU A 725 -22.96 -7.02 -30.36
CA GLU A 725 -21.57 -6.70 -30.05
C GLU A 725 -20.66 -7.92 -30.29
N ARG A 726 -19.42 -7.67 -30.71
CA ARG A 726 -18.39 -8.70 -30.86
C ARG A 726 -17.05 -8.18 -30.36
N PHE A 727 -16.47 -8.87 -29.39
CA PHE A 727 -15.12 -8.65 -28.90
C PHE A 727 -14.19 -9.76 -29.39
N VAL A 728 -13.05 -9.40 -29.95
CA VAL A 728 -12.03 -10.34 -30.44
C VAL A 728 -10.85 -10.30 -29.48
N VAL A 729 -10.43 -11.47 -29.01
CA VAL A 729 -9.26 -11.61 -28.16
C VAL A 729 -8.03 -11.63 -29.04
N GLU A 730 -7.14 -10.66 -28.83
CA GLU A 730 -5.83 -10.65 -29.45
C GLU A 730 -4.92 -11.65 -28.70
N PRO A 731 -4.29 -12.63 -29.38
CA PRO A 731 -3.39 -13.58 -28.73
C PRO A 731 -2.22 -12.87 -28.05
N ALA A 732 -1.79 -13.33 -26.88
CA ALA A 732 -0.47 -12.99 -26.36
C ALA A 732 0.61 -13.42 -27.37
N GLU A 733 1.55 -12.52 -27.67
CA GLU A 733 2.64 -12.76 -28.64
C GLU A 733 3.67 -13.78 -28.14
#